data_AF-A0A970SPL8-F1
#
_entry.id   AF-A0A970SPL8-F1
#
_cell.length_a   1.000
_cell.length_b   1.000
_cell.length_c   1.000
_cell.angle_alpha   90.00
_cell.angle_beta   90.00
_cell.angle_gamma   90.00
#
_symmetry.space_group_name_H-M   'P 1'
#
loop_
_entity.id
_entity.type
_entity.pdbx_description
1 polymer ?
#
loop_
_entity_poly.entity_id
_entity_poly.type
_entity_poly.pdbx_seq_one_letter_code
_entity_poly.pdbx_strand_id
1 'polypeptide(L)'
;MMTGMIKRLSGRISVMLTIAMLMTIAAPALTANKTSLDSAAISSVTNLAGDLHINVGKAEGVSEGAEGVILRDGREIAKYRVIDVNWGISRISVFDLQDGFTVQAGDQAPVKTNIAPKKSKSSITKVVGVVLAIGLIAALAGGGGGKGSSRNDIDLTTRKTSVINDTGDVTVTVNITAKVNKANGDAIDDGTLVTFNTTAGTLNATQVRSMAGSASAVLTYNSAEDTALEATVTVKCGSDTSKITVSFTSRVDLVADDTTIYLLGSGATPNETTITATCRDIENNPVTSGNVKFTTTIGTIADTVPIGAGGIATTTFTSAQAGKAKITATYSNSTATVTVTVQAGPPDMVNLQSDQDDLPADGNSWTKVTAIVVDTGGNTVTDGTKVRFSVEPDGSSGGGTLSDTLVSTKNGQAATTLKTKDDSGVNSLPGTVTVKAQVLIADQPTTVPAPATDLERTITITFTSVASTEIGSVNLNADKLNIRNAVGNKTNLTAQVATTDGNAVPDGTQVVFTTNKGSISNVIKTIDGKATAVLNADGSAGDGLAVVTATVGSIISNPCTVIFSGPPDAANCEATITPYSLAKSGGQAVIAVTARDSNGYAIVDNTIIEAVTTRGILPSNTAQISNGEASFNLQTSPDSASPTDPGPGTVTITIPSGGAGPNVKLYVEFEVLP
;
A
#
# COMPACT_ATOMS: atom_id res chain seq x y z
N MET A 1 44.24 -56.18 -22.38
CA MET A 1 44.88 -56.64 -21.11
C MET A 1 43.96 -56.17 -19.99
N MET A 2 43.17 -57.03 -19.34
CA MET A 2 43.55 -58.05 -18.34
C MET A 2 44.30 -57.44 -17.13
N THR A 3 44.07 -57.77 -15.85
CA THR A 3 42.99 -58.44 -15.07
C THR A 3 43.40 -58.24 -13.59
N GLY A 4 42.50 -58.04 -12.60
CA GLY A 4 42.95 -57.86 -11.19
C GLY A 4 41.87 -57.78 -10.11
N MET A 5 41.32 -58.92 -9.69
CA MET A 5 40.17 -59.05 -8.78
C MET A 5 40.46 -58.99 -7.26
N ILE A 6 39.57 -58.30 -6.51
CA ILE A 6 38.96 -58.66 -5.20
C ILE A 6 39.82 -58.75 -3.90
N LYS A 7 39.46 -57.96 -2.86
CA LYS A 7 38.98 -58.36 -1.49
C LYS A 7 38.80 -57.12 -0.59
N ARG A 8 37.57 -56.75 -0.20
CA ARG A 8 36.81 -57.12 1.03
C ARG A 8 37.18 -56.37 2.33
N LEU A 9 36.35 -55.37 2.64
CA LEU A 9 35.62 -55.11 3.92
C LEU A 9 36.37 -54.88 5.25
N SER A 10 35.79 -53.97 6.06
CA SER A 10 35.95 -53.81 7.52
C SER A 10 37.21 -53.10 8.03
N GLY A 11 37.24 -51.77 7.84
CA GLY A 11 38.10 -50.90 8.65
C GLY A 11 37.62 -50.83 10.11
N ARG A 12 38.45 -51.33 11.04
CA ARG A 12 38.26 -51.17 12.49
C ARG A 12 39.65 -50.98 13.12
N ILE A 13 39.76 -49.98 14.02
CA ILE A 13 40.74 -49.89 15.13
C ILE A 13 42.20 -49.57 14.70
N SER A 14 43.06 -48.84 15.45
CA SER A 14 42.93 -47.75 16.45
C SER A 14 44.35 -47.34 16.95
N VAL A 15 44.49 -46.29 17.78
CA VAL A 15 45.59 -46.00 18.75
C VAL A 15 46.98 -45.61 18.15
N MET A 16 47.59 -44.44 18.47
CA MET A 16 48.21 -44.03 19.75
C MET A 16 48.05 -42.52 20.07
N LEU A 17 47.86 -42.04 21.32
CA LEU A 17 48.73 -42.02 22.54
C LEU A 17 49.89 -40.98 22.40
N THR A 18 50.22 -40.06 23.33
CA THR A 18 50.36 -40.11 24.82
C THR A 18 50.24 -38.70 25.50
N ILE A 19 49.62 -38.54 26.69
CA ILE A 19 50.19 -38.29 28.07
C ILE A 19 50.86 -36.88 28.25
N ALA A 20 50.66 -36.04 29.28
CA ALA A 20 50.22 -36.16 30.70
C ALA A 20 49.40 -34.89 31.15
N MET A 21 48.98 -34.59 32.39
CA MET A 21 48.92 -35.28 33.72
C MET A 21 47.69 -34.73 34.53
N LEU A 22 47.72 -34.70 35.87
CA LEU A 22 46.64 -34.30 36.80
C LEU A 22 47.20 -33.51 38.01
N MET A 23 46.47 -32.49 38.52
CA MET A 23 46.20 -32.16 39.96
C MET A 23 46.10 -30.65 40.33
N THR A 24 44.86 -30.26 40.67
CA THR A 24 44.37 -29.38 41.78
C THR A 24 45.31 -28.57 42.69
N ILE A 25 44.84 -27.37 43.10
CA ILE A 25 44.58 -26.97 44.51
C ILE A 25 43.71 -25.67 44.64
N ALA A 26 42.74 -25.71 45.56
CA ALA A 26 42.03 -24.64 46.31
C ALA A 26 41.25 -23.47 45.64
N ALA A 27 40.15 -23.08 46.32
CA ALA A 27 39.20 -22.00 45.99
C ALA A 27 39.31 -20.82 47.00
N PRO A 28 38.43 -19.80 46.94
CA PRO A 28 37.14 -19.95 47.64
C PRO A 28 35.91 -19.48 46.82
N ALA A 29 34.72 -19.75 47.37
CA ALA A 29 33.43 -19.54 46.72
C ALA A 29 33.05 -18.06 46.56
N LEU A 30 32.40 -17.75 45.44
CA LEU A 30 31.33 -16.74 45.42
C LEU A 30 30.01 -17.45 45.07
N THR A 31 29.03 -17.32 45.97
CA THR A 31 27.81 -18.13 45.96
C THR A 31 26.81 -17.64 44.93
N ALA A 32 26.92 -18.12 43.69
CA ALA A 32 25.84 -18.01 42.71
C ALA A 32 24.89 -19.22 42.87
N ASN A 33 23.66 -18.96 43.32
CA ASN A 33 22.64 -19.99 43.51
C ASN A 33 22.13 -20.49 42.14
N LYS A 34 22.89 -21.39 41.50
CA LYS A 34 22.60 -21.90 40.17
C LYS A 34 21.55 -23.02 40.26
N THR A 35 20.27 -22.64 40.24
CA THR A 35 19.20 -23.54 39.81
C THR A 35 19.57 -24.10 38.43
N SER A 36 19.71 -25.42 38.32
CA SER A 36 19.94 -26.09 37.05
C SER A 36 18.74 -25.82 36.14
N LEU A 37 18.96 -25.06 35.08
CA LEU A 37 18.03 -25.02 33.96
C LEU A 37 18.36 -26.22 33.09
N ASP A 38 17.53 -27.26 33.16
CA ASP A 38 17.61 -28.35 32.20
C ASP A 38 17.15 -27.80 30.85
N SER A 39 18.06 -27.79 29.87
CA SER A 39 17.86 -27.13 28.58
C SER A 39 16.80 -27.84 27.75
N ALA A 40 15.55 -27.37 27.80
CA ALA A 40 14.54 -27.76 26.83
C ALA A 40 14.91 -27.21 25.44
N ALA A 41 14.87 -28.07 24.42
CA ALA A 41 15.15 -27.70 23.03
C ALA A 41 13.83 -27.51 22.25
N ILE A 42 13.84 -26.59 21.28
CA ILE A 42 12.77 -26.47 20.28
C ILE A 42 12.83 -27.68 19.35
N SER A 43 11.74 -28.46 19.35
CA SER A 43 11.74 -29.82 18.81
C SER A 43 11.18 -29.94 17.41
N SER A 44 10.36 -28.98 16.99
CA SER A 44 9.92 -28.80 15.60
C SER A 44 9.55 -27.34 15.38
N VAL A 45 9.79 -26.83 14.17
CA VAL A 45 9.45 -25.44 13.80
C VAL A 45 7.97 -25.32 13.42
N THR A 46 7.41 -26.38 12.83
CA THR A 46 6.07 -26.37 12.25
C THR A 46 5.45 -27.77 12.25
N ASN A 47 4.19 -27.86 12.65
CA ASN A 47 3.25 -28.83 12.07
C ASN A 47 2.63 -28.20 10.79
N LEU A 48 1.70 -28.88 10.12
CA LEU A 48 1.00 -28.37 8.93
C LEU A 48 0.21 -27.05 9.15
N ALA A 49 0.07 -26.58 10.40
CA ALA A 49 -0.57 -25.32 10.76
C ALA A 49 0.41 -24.19 11.16
N GLY A 50 1.73 -24.45 11.14
CA GLY A 50 2.75 -23.43 11.43
C GLY A 50 3.17 -23.29 12.90
N ASP A 51 2.70 -24.16 13.80
CA ASP A 51 2.89 -24.03 15.24
C ASP A 51 4.29 -24.47 15.75
N LEU A 52 4.87 -23.66 16.65
CA LEU A 52 6.16 -23.88 17.32
C LEU A 52 6.03 -24.68 18.63
N HIS A 53 6.92 -25.64 18.85
CA HIS A 53 6.85 -26.57 19.99
C HIS A 53 8.18 -26.76 20.75
N ILE A 54 8.06 -26.98 22.07
CA ILE A 54 9.17 -27.32 22.97
C ILE A 54 9.01 -28.74 23.53
N ASN A 55 10.12 -29.46 23.72
CA ASN A 55 10.16 -30.84 24.23
C ASN A 55 9.99 -30.96 25.77
N VAL A 56 9.09 -30.15 26.35
CA VAL A 56 8.70 -30.22 27.76
C VAL A 56 7.23 -29.84 27.91
N GLY A 57 6.54 -30.40 28.90
CA GLY A 57 5.14 -30.11 29.17
C GLY A 57 4.70 -30.50 30.57
N LYS A 58 3.50 -31.09 30.67
CA LYS A 58 2.83 -31.31 31.97
C LYS A 58 3.58 -32.27 32.90
N ALA A 59 4.33 -33.23 32.34
CA ALA A 59 5.13 -34.18 33.11
C ALA A 59 6.37 -33.51 33.76
N GLU A 60 6.88 -32.46 33.12
CA GLU A 60 8.04 -31.67 33.52
C GLU A 60 7.64 -30.46 34.38
N GLY A 61 6.34 -30.27 34.64
CA GLY A 61 5.82 -29.20 35.49
C GLY A 61 5.73 -27.84 34.81
N VAL A 62 5.62 -27.83 33.47
CA VAL A 62 5.28 -26.64 32.68
C VAL A 62 3.79 -26.31 32.87
N SER A 63 3.46 -25.02 32.91
CA SER A 63 2.09 -24.52 33.00
C SER A 63 1.81 -23.54 31.87
N GLU A 64 0.55 -23.42 31.46
CA GLU A 64 0.11 -22.45 30.48
C GLU A 64 0.39 -21.02 30.98
N GLY A 65 0.81 -20.13 30.10
CA GLY A 65 1.27 -18.78 30.47
C GLY A 65 2.70 -18.69 30.99
N ALA A 66 3.43 -19.81 31.16
CA ALA A 66 4.85 -19.76 31.52
C ALA A 66 5.68 -19.09 30.41
N GLU A 67 6.63 -18.22 30.80
CA GLU A 67 7.47 -17.46 29.88
C GLU A 67 8.95 -17.86 29.96
N GLY A 68 9.66 -17.69 28.84
CA GLY A 68 11.09 -17.94 28.73
C GLY A 68 11.74 -17.22 27.55
N VAL A 69 13.03 -17.51 27.35
CA VAL A 69 13.86 -16.93 26.28
C VAL A 69 14.29 -18.03 25.29
N ILE A 70 14.39 -17.68 24.01
CA ILE A 70 14.96 -18.53 22.96
C ILE A 70 16.41 -18.12 22.75
N LEU A 71 17.31 -19.11 22.82
CA LEU A 71 18.75 -18.93 22.71
C LEU A 71 19.30 -19.64 21.47
N ARG A 72 20.15 -18.96 20.71
CA ARG A 72 21.04 -19.54 19.68
C ARG A 72 22.49 -19.29 20.06
N ASP A 73 23.31 -20.33 20.06
CA ASP A 73 24.72 -20.29 20.49
C ASP A 73 24.94 -19.61 21.87
N GLY A 74 23.96 -19.75 22.77
CA GLY A 74 23.98 -19.17 24.12
C GLY A 74 23.58 -17.69 24.20
N ARG A 75 23.16 -17.05 23.10
CA ARG A 75 22.63 -15.68 23.07
C ARG A 75 21.12 -15.67 22.89
N GLU A 76 20.43 -14.80 23.62
CA GLU A 76 19.00 -14.56 23.47
C GLU A 76 18.70 -13.94 22.10
N ILE A 77 17.75 -14.54 21.38
CA ILE A 77 17.27 -14.07 20.06
C ILE A 77 15.78 -13.74 20.03
N ALA A 78 14.99 -14.27 20.98
CA ALA A 78 13.55 -13.99 21.13
C ALA A 78 13.06 -14.38 22.53
N LYS A 79 11.81 -14.04 22.85
CA LYS A 79 11.06 -14.56 24.01
C LYS A 79 9.91 -15.45 23.57
N TYR A 80 9.39 -16.25 24.50
CA TYR A 80 8.20 -17.06 24.24
C TYR A 80 7.31 -17.19 25.48
N ARG A 81 6.02 -17.48 25.24
CA ARG A 81 5.03 -17.86 26.24
C ARG A 81 4.40 -19.18 25.84
N VAL A 82 4.21 -20.09 26.80
CA VAL A 82 3.52 -21.37 26.59
C VAL A 82 2.02 -21.12 26.47
N ILE A 83 1.40 -21.61 25.39
CA ILE A 83 -0.01 -21.36 25.02
C ILE A 83 -0.87 -22.63 24.92
N ASP A 84 -0.26 -23.82 25.00
CA ASP A 84 -0.95 -25.10 25.22
C ASP A 84 0.04 -26.10 25.83
N VAL A 85 -0.40 -26.91 26.80
CA VAL A 85 0.45 -27.82 27.58
C VAL A 85 -0.03 -29.25 27.45
N ASN A 86 0.67 -30.03 26.62
CA ASN A 86 0.46 -31.46 26.49
C ASN A 86 1.47 -32.25 27.33
N TRP A 87 1.39 -33.59 27.30
CA TRP A 87 2.24 -34.46 28.13
C TRP A 87 3.61 -34.66 27.44
N GLY A 88 4.64 -33.96 27.92
CA GLY A 88 6.02 -34.04 27.38
C GLY A 88 6.34 -33.10 26.22
N ILE A 89 5.34 -32.42 25.65
CA ILE A 89 5.50 -31.40 24.59
C ILE A 89 4.52 -30.24 24.88
N SER A 90 4.93 -29.01 24.64
CA SER A 90 4.05 -27.82 24.76
C SER A 90 4.16 -26.92 23.52
N ARG A 91 3.08 -26.24 23.18
CA ARG A 91 3.05 -25.23 22.11
C ARG A 91 3.38 -23.85 22.68
N ILE A 92 4.17 -23.08 21.93
CA ILE A 92 4.63 -21.75 22.34
C ILE A 92 4.24 -20.66 21.34
N SER A 93 3.97 -19.46 21.84
CA SER A 93 3.91 -18.22 21.06
C SER A 93 5.19 -17.43 21.26
N VAL A 94 5.83 -17.00 20.17
CA VAL A 94 7.07 -16.23 20.18
C VAL A 94 6.77 -14.73 20.10
N PHE A 95 7.55 -13.91 20.80
CA PHE A 95 7.51 -12.45 20.80
C PHE A 95 8.91 -11.87 21.07
N ASP A 96 9.09 -10.55 20.98
CA ASP A 96 10.38 -9.87 21.14
C ASP A 96 11.53 -10.50 20.32
N LEU A 97 11.24 -10.95 19.09
CA LEU A 97 12.24 -11.49 18.15
C LEU A 97 13.18 -10.37 17.69
N GLN A 98 14.49 -10.58 17.82
CA GLN A 98 15.51 -9.60 17.42
C GLN A 98 15.65 -9.53 15.90
N ASP A 99 15.90 -8.31 15.40
CA ASP A 99 16.05 -8.04 13.97
C ASP A 99 17.11 -8.93 13.30
N GLY A 100 16.76 -9.51 12.16
CA GLY A 100 17.62 -10.40 11.39
C GLY A 100 17.66 -11.87 11.88
N PHE A 101 16.94 -12.22 12.95
CA PHE A 101 16.81 -13.60 13.40
C PHE A 101 15.43 -14.20 13.05
N THR A 102 15.41 -15.52 12.87
CA THR A 102 14.20 -16.35 12.81
C THR A 102 14.38 -17.53 13.76
N VAL A 103 13.30 -18.06 14.34
CA VAL A 103 13.35 -19.24 15.22
C VAL A 103 13.40 -20.53 14.38
N GLN A 104 14.26 -21.48 14.75
CA GLN A 104 14.44 -22.74 14.02
C GLN A 104 14.63 -23.95 14.96
N ALA A 105 14.54 -25.17 14.41
CA ALA A 105 14.72 -26.40 15.18
C ALA A 105 16.15 -26.49 15.73
N GLY A 106 16.29 -26.88 17.00
CA GLY A 106 17.58 -26.92 17.69
C GLY A 106 17.96 -25.64 18.43
N ASP A 107 17.25 -24.53 18.23
CA ASP A 107 17.33 -23.40 19.17
C ASP A 107 16.91 -23.87 20.58
N GLN A 108 17.53 -23.30 21.61
CA GLN A 108 17.31 -23.70 23.00
C GLN A 108 16.24 -22.81 23.62
N ALA A 109 15.25 -23.39 24.28
CA ALA A 109 14.15 -22.68 24.92
C ALA A 109 14.00 -23.13 26.39
N PRO A 110 14.98 -22.81 27.27
CA PRO A 110 14.92 -23.24 28.67
C PRO A 110 13.65 -22.73 29.36
N VAL A 111 12.91 -23.64 30.00
CA VAL A 111 11.72 -23.35 30.81
C VAL A 111 12.10 -23.40 32.30
N LYS A 112 11.61 -22.45 33.10
CA LYS A 112 11.63 -22.60 34.56
C LYS A 112 10.52 -23.56 34.99
N THR A 113 10.89 -24.76 35.41
CA THR A 113 9.95 -25.76 35.96
C THR A 113 9.82 -25.59 37.47
N ASN A 114 8.62 -25.81 38.01
CA ASN A 114 8.36 -25.71 39.46
C ASN A 114 8.64 -27.02 40.23
N ILE A 115 9.39 -27.95 39.63
CA ILE A 115 9.64 -29.28 40.21
C ILE A 115 11.00 -29.32 40.92
N ALA A 116 10.97 -29.42 42.25
CA ALA A 116 12.14 -29.82 43.03
C ALA A 116 12.47 -31.30 42.76
N PRO A 117 13.75 -31.69 42.57
CA PRO A 117 14.11 -33.03 42.11
C PRO A 117 13.83 -34.11 43.18
N LYS A 118 12.81 -34.95 42.94
CA LYS A 118 12.63 -36.21 43.68
C LYS A 118 13.65 -37.25 43.20
N LYS A 119 14.50 -37.72 44.11
CA LYS A 119 15.45 -38.82 43.85
C LYS A 119 14.70 -40.07 43.37
N SER A 120 15.09 -40.56 42.20
CA SER A 120 14.63 -41.84 41.66
C SER A 120 14.97 -43.00 42.61
N LYS A 121 13.98 -43.85 42.89
CA LYS A 121 14.20 -45.27 43.18
C LYS A 121 13.42 -46.08 42.14
N SER A 122 14.14 -46.94 41.45
CA SER A 122 13.60 -47.82 40.41
C SER A 122 12.70 -48.91 40.99
N SER A 123 11.55 -49.14 40.36
CA SER A 123 11.01 -50.50 40.19
C SER A 123 10.10 -50.58 38.96
N ILE A 124 10.53 -51.38 37.99
CA ILE A 124 9.73 -51.86 36.85
C ILE A 124 8.49 -52.61 37.35
N THR A 125 7.30 -52.37 36.80
CA THR A 125 6.23 -53.38 36.62
C THR A 125 5.33 -52.97 35.43
N LYS A 126 4.70 -53.96 34.79
CA LYS A 126 4.03 -53.88 33.47
C LYS A 126 2.57 -53.39 33.54
N VAL A 127 2.11 -52.88 32.40
CA VAL A 127 0.69 -52.68 32.03
C VAL A 127 -0.09 -54.01 32.06
N VAL A 128 -1.33 -54.02 32.60
CA VAL A 128 -2.54 -54.73 32.08
C VAL A 128 -3.80 -54.25 32.86
N GLY A 129 -4.91 -54.01 32.15
CA GLY A 129 -6.25 -54.46 32.57
C GLY A 129 -7.12 -53.56 33.48
N VAL A 130 -8.14 -52.94 32.87
CA VAL A 130 -9.35 -52.46 33.55
C VAL A 130 -10.30 -53.64 33.83
N VAL A 131 -10.77 -53.85 35.08
CA VAL A 131 -12.08 -54.47 35.40
C VAL A 131 -12.58 -54.00 36.79
N LEU A 132 -13.85 -53.55 36.81
CA LEU A 132 -14.89 -53.45 37.85
C LEU A 132 -14.65 -53.66 39.37
N ALA A 133 -15.56 -52.99 40.10
CA ALA A 133 -16.12 -53.31 41.43
C ALA A 133 -15.32 -52.91 42.70
N ILE A 134 -15.82 -51.86 43.38
CA ILE A 134 -15.52 -51.60 44.79
C ILE A 134 -16.74 -52.03 45.61
N GLY A 135 -16.56 -53.08 46.42
CA GLY A 135 -17.61 -53.62 47.28
C GLY A 135 -17.04 -54.34 48.51
N LEU A 136 -17.04 -53.62 49.64
CA LEU A 136 -17.12 -54.12 51.03
C LEU A 136 -15.95 -54.93 51.67
N ILE A 137 -15.58 -54.40 52.86
CA ILE A 137 -15.08 -55.06 54.09
C ILE A 137 -13.56 -55.17 54.33
N ALA A 138 -13.23 -54.76 55.55
CA ALA A 138 -11.96 -54.75 56.30
C ALA A 138 -11.20 -56.11 56.30
N ALA A 139 -9.92 -56.21 56.69
CA ALA A 139 -9.39 -55.72 57.97
C ALA A 139 -7.85 -55.88 58.14
N LEU A 140 -7.37 -55.43 59.31
CA LEU A 140 -6.17 -55.85 60.06
C LEU A 140 -4.79 -55.22 59.76
N ALA A 141 -4.11 -54.93 60.89
CA ALA A 141 -2.74 -54.45 61.11
C ALA A 141 -2.50 -52.94 60.81
N GLY A 142 -2.20 -52.07 61.78
CA GLY A 142 -1.88 -52.27 63.20
C GLY A 142 -0.47 -51.76 63.52
N GLY A 143 -0.37 -50.49 63.92
CA GLY A 143 0.90 -49.84 64.28
C GLY A 143 0.63 -48.60 65.12
N GLY A 144 0.81 -48.71 66.45
CA GLY A 144 0.34 -47.71 67.40
C GLY A 144 1.24 -46.48 67.52
N GLY A 145 0.60 -45.30 67.59
CA GLY A 145 1.18 -44.03 68.06
C GLY A 145 0.11 -43.29 68.85
N GLY A 146 0.36 -43.02 70.13
CA GLY A 146 -0.71 -42.70 71.09
C GLY A 146 -1.03 -41.21 71.28
N LYS A 147 -2.16 -41.00 71.98
CA LYS A 147 -2.73 -39.74 72.53
C LYS A 147 -3.37 -38.76 71.52
N GLY A 148 -4.66 -38.50 71.76
CA GLY A 148 -5.12 -37.10 71.77
C GLY A 148 -6.19 -36.68 70.77
N SER A 149 -7.19 -37.52 70.48
CA SER A 149 -8.46 -37.02 69.95
C SER A 149 -9.63 -37.80 70.53
N SER A 150 -10.30 -37.23 71.53
CA SER A 150 -11.61 -37.70 72.02
C SER A 150 -12.75 -37.22 71.12
N ARG A 151 -12.52 -37.23 69.81
CA ARG A 151 -13.50 -36.88 68.79
C ARG A 151 -14.02 -38.15 68.15
N ASN A 152 -15.31 -38.19 67.92
CA ASN A 152 -15.91 -39.18 67.06
C ASN A 152 -15.52 -38.82 65.61
N ASP A 153 -15.26 -39.83 64.79
CA ASP A 153 -15.03 -39.64 63.37
C ASP A 153 -16.36 -39.71 62.61
N ILE A 154 -16.53 -38.89 61.58
CA ILE A 154 -17.75 -38.82 60.78
C ILE A 154 -17.38 -38.99 59.30
N ASP A 155 -17.43 -40.25 58.85
CA ASP A 155 -17.31 -40.61 57.43
C ASP A 155 -18.62 -40.29 56.71
N LEU A 156 -18.53 -39.47 55.66
CA LEU A 156 -19.68 -39.14 54.81
C LEU A 156 -19.62 -39.89 53.49
N THR A 157 -20.71 -40.58 53.16
CA THR A 157 -20.92 -41.21 51.86
C THR A 157 -22.18 -40.64 51.22
N THR A 158 -22.17 -40.51 49.89
CA THR A 158 -23.33 -40.00 49.14
C THR A 158 -23.66 -40.88 47.96
N ARG A 159 -24.95 -40.99 47.67
CA ARG A 159 -25.46 -41.53 46.40
C ARG A 159 -26.45 -40.54 45.81
N LYS A 160 -26.11 -39.98 44.65
CA LYS A 160 -27.01 -39.13 43.88
C LYS A 160 -27.98 -39.98 43.04
N THR A 161 -29.02 -39.32 42.58
CA THR A 161 -30.01 -39.74 41.57
C THR A 161 -30.62 -38.46 41.01
N SER A 162 -30.99 -38.42 39.73
CA SER A 162 -31.69 -37.28 39.13
C SER A 162 -32.88 -37.71 38.27
N VAL A 163 -33.88 -36.83 38.17
CA VAL A 163 -35.06 -36.97 37.31
C VAL A 163 -35.32 -35.64 36.64
N ILE A 164 -35.69 -35.67 35.36
CA ILE A 164 -36.04 -34.48 34.55
C ILE A 164 -37.54 -34.57 34.23
N ASN A 165 -38.27 -33.48 34.35
CA ASN A 165 -39.69 -33.41 34.00
C ASN A 165 -39.90 -32.91 32.54
N ASP A 166 -41.15 -32.93 32.07
CA ASP A 166 -41.51 -32.51 30.71
C ASP A 166 -41.28 -31.00 30.44
N THR A 167 -41.10 -30.18 31.49
CA THR A 167 -40.72 -28.75 31.38
C THR A 167 -39.21 -28.51 31.39
N GLY A 168 -38.39 -29.56 31.55
CA GLY A 168 -36.93 -29.48 31.56
C GLY A 168 -36.30 -29.16 32.93
N ASP A 169 -37.10 -29.12 33.99
CA ASP A 169 -36.61 -28.95 35.35
C ASP A 169 -36.00 -30.25 35.87
N VAL A 170 -34.89 -30.12 36.60
CA VAL A 170 -34.11 -31.22 37.15
C VAL A 170 -34.37 -31.31 38.66
N THR A 171 -34.94 -32.43 39.10
CA THR A 171 -34.98 -32.80 40.51
C THR A 171 -33.82 -33.74 40.82
N VAL A 172 -32.91 -33.33 41.69
CA VAL A 172 -31.80 -34.15 42.18
C VAL A 172 -32.07 -34.60 43.60
N THR A 173 -31.97 -35.90 43.84
CA THR A 173 -32.07 -36.50 45.18
C THR A 173 -30.73 -37.13 45.56
N VAL A 174 -30.18 -36.73 46.71
CA VAL A 174 -28.90 -37.24 47.23
C VAL A 174 -29.11 -37.86 48.60
N ASN A 175 -28.93 -39.17 48.67
CA ASN A 175 -28.86 -39.89 49.94
C ASN A 175 -27.49 -39.64 50.58
N ILE A 176 -27.48 -39.03 51.76
CA ILE A 176 -26.28 -38.69 52.52
C ILE A 176 -26.25 -39.58 53.76
N THR A 177 -25.27 -40.48 53.83
CA THR A 177 -25.10 -41.41 54.96
C THR A 177 -23.84 -41.04 55.73
N ALA A 178 -24.04 -40.67 56.99
CA ALA A 178 -22.99 -40.39 57.94
C ALA A 178 -22.74 -41.63 58.81
N LYS A 179 -21.58 -42.26 58.64
CA LYS A 179 -21.10 -43.30 59.53
C LYS A 179 -20.29 -42.62 60.62
N VAL A 180 -20.77 -42.72 61.86
CA VAL A 180 -20.16 -42.07 63.01
C VAL A 180 -19.50 -43.13 63.90
N ASN A 181 -18.18 -43.04 64.04
CA ASN A 181 -17.40 -43.94 64.88
C ASN A 181 -16.92 -43.21 66.13
N LYS A 182 -16.94 -43.88 67.28
CA LYS A 182 -16.29 -43.42 68.52
C LYS A 182 -14.78 -43.26 68.31
N ALA A 183 -14.13 -42.51 69.19
CA ALA A 183 -12.67 -42.29 69.17
C ALA A 183 -11.80 -43.58 69.25
N ASN A 184 -12.38 -44.73 69.60
CA ASN A 184 -11.73 -46.04 69.61
C ASN A 184 -11.95 -46.86 68.32
N GLY A 185 -12.73 -46.36 67.35
CA GLY A 185 -13.07 -47.02 66.09
C GLY A 185 -14.39 -47.81 66.08
N ASP A 186 -15.06 -47.97 67.23
CA ASP A 186 -16.37 -48.64 67.30
C ASP A 186 -17.48 -47.74 66.75
N ALA A 187 -18.62 -48.32 66.37
CA ALA A 187 -19.83 -47.55 66.05
C ALA A 187 -20.27 -46.64 67.22
N ILE A 188 -20.78 -45.44 66.92
CA ILE A 188 -21.45 -44.59 67.93
C ILE A 188 -22.70 -45.31 68.45
N ASP A 189 -23.05 -45.08 69.73
CA ASP A 189 -24.19 -45.74 70.37
C ASP A 189 -25.51 -45.42 69.65
N ASP A 190 -26.38 -46.42 69.55
CA ASP A 190 -27.71 -46.28 68.96
C ASP A 190 -28.55 -45.24 69.71
N GLY A 191 -29.30 -44.43 68.97
CA GLY A 191 -30.06 -43.32 69.53
C GLY A 191 -29.31 -41.98 69.60
N THR A 192 -27.99 -41.94 69.34
CA THR A 192 -27.18 -40.71 69.35
C THR A 192 -27.66 -39.74 68.26
N LEU A 193 -27.76 -38.44 68.59
CA LEU A 193 -28.31 -37.43 67.69
C LEU A 193 -27.26 -36.93 66.69
N VAL A 194 -27.55 -37.12 65.39
CA VAL A 194 -26.80 -36.57 64.27
C VAL A 194 -27.64 -35.46 63.62
N THR A 195 -27.04 -34.27 63.47
CA THR A 195 -27.69 -33.09 62.87
C THR A 195 -27.14 -32.82 61.47
N PHE A 196 -28.02 -32.55 60.52
CA PHE A 196 -27.72 -32.23 59.13
C PHE A 196 -28.19 -30.81 58.82
N ASN A 197 -27.33 -30.02 58.17
CA ASN A 197 -27.66 -28.68 57.68
C ASN A 197 -27.12 -28.51 56.26
N THR A 198 -27.91 -27.96 55.34
CA THR A 198 -27.48 -27.65 53.96
C THR A 198 -27.42 -26.14 53.71
N THR A 199 -26.68 -25.71 52.69
CA THR A 199 -26.67 -24.31 52.21
C THR A 199 -27.64 -24.05 51.06
N ALA A 200 -28.13 -25.10 50.40
CA ALA A 200 -29.08 -25.06 49.28
C ALA A 200 -29.82 -26.39 49.16
N GLY A 201 -30.99 -26.41 48.51
CA GLY A 201 -31.89 -27.56 48.53
C GLY A 201 -32.54 -27.80 49.90
N THR A 202 -33.43 -28.79 49.96
CA THR A 202 -34.19 -29.16 51.16
C THR A 202 -33.78 -30.53 51.68
N LEU A 203 -33.49 -30.63 52.97
CA LEU A 203 -33.26 -31.90 53.67
C LEU A 203 -34.59 -32.47 54.17
N ASN A 204 -34.85 -33.76 53.91
CA ASN A 204 -36.04 -34.43 54.46
C ASN A 204 -36.02 -34.59 55.99
N ALA A 205 -34.82 -34.58 56.58
CA ALA A 205 -34.58 -34.60 58.02
C ALA A 205 -33.31 -33.83 58.34
N THR A 206 -33.41 -32.86 59.26
CA THR A 206 -32.27 -32.11 59.80
C THR A 206 -31.70 -32.74 61.08
N GLN A 207 -32.40 -33.72 61.65
CA GLN A 207 -32.01 -34.44 62.86
C GLN A 207 -32.40 -35.91 62.73
N VAL A 208 -31.42 -36.81 62.89
CA VAL A 208 -31.58 -38.26 62.75
C VAL A 208 -30.86 -38.93 63.92
N ARG A 209 -31.43 -40.00 64.48
CA ARG A 209 -30.76 -40.80 65.50
C ARG A 209 -29.97 -41.94 64.85
N SER A 210 -28.75 -42.19 65.32
CA SER A 210 -27.92 -43.30 64.84
C SER A 210 -28.56 -44.66 65.10
N MET A 211 -28.35 -45.58 64.16
CA MET A 211 -28.61 -47.01 64.30
C MET A 211 -27.45 -47.78 63.67
N ALA A 212 -26.87 -48.74 64.40
CA ALA A 212 -25.63 -49.44 64.06
C ALA A 212 -24.48 -48.48 63.65
N GLY A 213 -24.37 -47.34 64.33
CA GLY A 213 -23.37 -46.31 64.04
C GLY A 213 -23.62 -45.46 62.78
N SER A 214 -24.80 -45.57 62.14
CA SER A 214 -25.13 -44.86 60.90
C SER A 214 -26.34 -43.94 61.08
N ALA A 215 -26.32 -42.78 60.44
CA ALA A 215 -27.47 -41.88 60.29
C ALA A 215 -27.54 -41.36 58.86
N SER A 216 -28.74 -41.35 58.25
CA SER A 216 -28.92 -40.94 56.86
C SER A 216 -30.00 -39.86 56.72
N ALA A 217 -29.72 -38.86 55.88
CA ALA A 217 -30.66 -37.83 55.46
C ALA A 217 -30.65 -37.72 53.93
N VAL A 218 -31.74 -37.22 53.36
CA VAL A 218 -31.92 -37.06 51.91
C VAL A 218 -31.98 -35.58 51.59
N LEU A 219 -31.04 -35.11 50.77
CA LEU A 219 -31.05 -33.76 50.21
C LEU A 219 -31.78 -33.79 48.86
N THR A 220 -32.77 -32.92 48.70
CA THR A 220 -33.49 -32.70 47.44
C THR A 220 -33.14 -31.31 46.90
N TYR A 221 -32.82 -31.21 45.62
CA TYR A 221 -32.62 -29.96 44.89
C TYR A 221 -33.58 -29.94 43.70
N ASN A 222 -34.25 -28.82 43.46
CA ASN A 222 -35.20 -28.65 42.37
C ASN A 222 -34.83 -27.41 41.56
N SER A 223 -34.42 -27.56 40.29
CA SER A 223 -33.95 -26.41 39.49
C SER A 223 -35.01 -25.34 39.20
N ALA A 224 -36.30 -25.62 39.43
CA ALA A 224 -37.38 -24.63 39.35
C ALA A 224 -37.45 -23.69 40.56
N GLU A 225 -36.88 -24.10 41.70
CA GLU A 225 -36.98 -23.42 43.01
C GLU A 225 -35.60 -23.02 43.57
N ASP A 226 -34.58 -23.86 43.36
CA ASP A 226 -33.20 -23.66 43.81
C ASP A 226 -32.30 -23.09 42.70
N THR A 227 -31.78 -21.87 42.90
CA THR A 227 -30.83 -21.23 41.96
C THR A 227 -29.36 -21.55 42.24
N ALA A 228 -29.05 -22.29 43.30
CA ALA A 228 -27.67 -22.52 43.76
C ALA A 228 -27.06 -23.78 43.10
N LEU A 229 -25.95 -23.60 42.38
CA LEU A 229 -25.29 -24.69 41.64
C LEU A 229 -24.58 -25.72 42.53
N GLU A 230 -24.38 -25.41 43.82
CA GLU A 230 -23.79 -26.32 44.81
C GLU A 230 -24.46 -26.18 46.20
N ALA A 231 -24.57 -27.30 46.91
CA ALA A 231 -24.92 -27.35 48.33
C ALA A 231 -23.76 -27.89 49.17
N THR A 232 -23.40 -27.21 50.26
CA THR A 232 -22.54 -27.78 51.31
C THR A 232 -23.41 -28.35 52.42
N VAL A 233 -23.44 -29.68 52.54
CA VAL A 233 -24.08 -30.34 53.69
C VAL A 233 -23.07 -30.49 54.81
N THR A 234 -23.36 -29.87 55.94
CA THR A 234 -22.62 -29.98 57.20
C THR A 234 -23.35 -30.97 58.10
N VAL A 235 -22.64 -32.01 58.53
CA VAL A 235 -23.14 -33.04 59.44
C VAL A 235 -22.41 -32.93 60.77
N LYS A 236 -23.17 -32.97 61.87
CA LYS A 236 -22.63 -32.86 63.23
C LYS A 236 -23.11 -33.99 64.14
N CYS A 237 -22.21 -34.52 64.96
CA CYS A 237 -22.53 -35.43 66.06
C CYS A 237 -21.77 -34.96 67.30
N GLY A 238 -22.48 -34.46 68.31
CA GLY A 238 -21.84 -33.79 69.45
C GLY A 238 -20.99 -32.58 69.03
N SER A 239 -19.69 -32.61 69.38
CA SER A 239 -18.71 -31.59 68.98
C SER A 239 -18.15 -31.77 67.56
N ASP A 240 -18.37 -32.95 66.96
CA ASP A 240 -17.68 -33.35 65.75
C ASP A 240 -18.46 -32.89 64.52
N THR A 241 -17.75 -32.53 63.46
CA THR A 241 -18.34 -31.89 62.28
C THR A 241 -17.61 -32.33 61.02
N SER A 242 -18.34 -32.94 60.09
CA SER A 242 -17.89 -33.23 58.72
C SER A 242 -18.72 -32.42 57.72
N LYS A 243 -18.19 -32.24 56.50
CA LYS A 243 -18.85 -31.53 55.42
C LYS A 243 -18.70 -32.29 54.11
N ILE A 244 -19.70 -32.18 53.24
CA ILE A 244 -19.64 -32.66 51.87
C ILE A 244 -20.29 -31.64 50.93
N THR A 245 -19.65 -31.39 49.78
CA THR A 245 -20.18 -30.50 48.73
C THR A 245 -20.86 -31.33 47.66
N VAL A 246 -22.06 -30.93 47.28
CA VAL A 246 -22.90 -31.54 46.26
C VAL A 246 -23.11 -30.53 45.15
N SER A 247 -22.50 -30.74 43.99
CA SER A 247 -22.81 -29.96 42.78
C SER A 247 -24.07 -30.47 42.08
N PHE A 248 -24.85 -29.54 41.53
CA PHE A 248 -26.05 -29.72 40.72
C PHE A 248 -25.89 -29.17 39.29
N THR A 249 -24.65 -28.92 38.86
CA THR A 249 -24.35 -28.37 37.53
C THR A 249 -24.51 -29.44 36.46
N SER A 250 -25.48 -29.27 35.56
CA SER A 250 -25.57 -30.07 34.33
C SER A 250 -24.47 -29.67 33.35
N ARG A 251 -24.18 -30.49 32.34
CA ARG A 251 -23.12 -30.21 31.36
C ARG A 251 -23.63 -30.30 29.93
N VAL A 252 -23.40 -29.25 29.14
CA VAL A 252 -23.56 -29.27 27.69
C VAL A 252 -22.20 -29.03 27.03
N ASP A 253 -21.84 -29.87 26.06
CA ASP A 253 -20.78 -29.59 25.08
C ASP A 253 -21.40 -29.10 23.78
N LEU A 254 -20.66 -28.31 23.01
CA LEU A 254 -21.10 -27.80 21.72
C LEU A 254 -19.97 -27.88 20.69
N VAL A 255 -20.25 -28.52 19.55
CA VAL A 255 -19.33 -28.66 18.41
C VAL A 255 -20.06 -28.27 17.13
N ALA A 256 -19.33 -27.71 16.17
CA ALA A 256 -19.77 -27.52 14.80
C ALA A 256 -18.93 -28.43 13.89
N ASP A 257 -19.54 -29.11 12.92
CA ASP A 257 -18.83 -29.97 11.96
C ASP A 257 -17.81 -29.13 11.18
N ASP A 258 -18.29 -28.04 10.58
CA ASP A 258 -17.48 -26.99 9.96
C ASP A 258 -17.50 -25.71 10.79
N THR A 259 -16.32 -25.15 11.06
CA THR A 259 -16.14 -23.86 11.76
C THR A 259 -15.97 -22.67 10.80
N THR A 260 -15.90 -22.94 9.49
CA THR A 260 -15.95 -21.93 8.43
C THR A 260 -16.93 -22.40 7.35
N ILE A 261 -17.90 -21.55 7.02
CA ILE A 261 -18.89 -21.79 5.95
C ILE A 261 -19.00 -20.56 5.05
N TYR A 262 -19.61 -20.74 3.89
CA TYR A 262 -19.88 -19.67 2.93
C TYR A 262 -21.31 -19.15 3.02
N LEU A 263 -21.52 -17.94 2.50
CA LEU A 263 -22.85 -17.34 2.34
C LEU A 263 -23.77 -18.23 1.51
N LEU A 264 -25.04 -18.31 1.91
CA LEU A 264 -26.07 -18.99 1.13
C LEU A 264 -26.19 -18.35 -0.26
N GLY A 265 -26.06 -19.18 -1.31
CA GLY A 265 -26.09 -18.73 -2.71
C GLY A 265 -24.77 -18.23 -3.29
N SER A 266 -23.68 -18.18 -2.51
CA SER A 266 -22.36 -17.67 -2.98
C SER A 266 -21.56 -18.61 -3.92
N GLY A 267 -22.16 -19.70 -4.39
CA GLY A 267 -21.50 -20.69 -5.25
C GLY A 267 -20.51 -21.64 -4.56
N ALA A 268 -20.20 -21.44 -3.28
CA ALA A 268 -19.23 -22.25 -2.54
C ALA A 268 -19.83 -23.15 -1.45
N THR A 269 -19.07 -24.18 -1.07
CA THR A 269 -19.44 -25.20 -0.07
C THR A 269 -18.32 -25.40 0.95
N PRO A 270 -18.64 -25.71 2.21
CA PRO A 270 -19.98 -25.82 2.80
C PRO A 270 -20.63 -24.43 2.99
N ASN A 271 -21.95 -24.32 2.77
CA ASN A 271 -22.76 -23.12 3.02
C ASN A 271 -23.72 -23.27 4.22
N GLU A 272 -23.64 -24.41 4.89
CA GLU A 272 -24.32 -24.78 6.12
C GLU A 272 -23.40 -25.67 6.95
N THR A 273 -23.64 -25.78 8.27
CA THR A 273 -22.86 -26.66 9.16
C THR A 273 -23.78 -27.28 10.22
N THR A 274 -23.55 -28.54 10.56
CA THR A 274 -24.26 -29.17 11.69
C THR A 274 -23.68 -28.68 13.01
N ILE A 275 -24.56 -28.24 13.90
CA ILE A 275 -24.24 -27.92 15.28
C ILE A 275 -24.74 -29.06 16.16
N THR A 276 -23.83 -29.67 16.91
CA THR A 276 -24.10 -30.82 17.78
C THR A 276 -23.90 -30.43 19.24
N ALA A 277 -24.99 -30.44 20.02
CA ALA A 277 -24.95 -30.31 21.47
C ALA A 277 -24.98 -31.69 22.14
N THR A 278 -24.08 -31.94 23.10
CA THR A 278 -24.06 -33.18 23.91
C THR A 278 -24.37 -32.86 25.36
N CYS A 279 -25.54 -33.27 25.84
CA CYS A 279 -26.07 -32.98 27.16
C CYS A 279 -25.87 -34.15 28.13
N ARG A 280 -25.37 -33.83 29.32
CA ARG A 280 -25.12 -34.76 30.42
C ARG A 280 -25.74 -34.26 31.71
N ASP A 281 -26.24 -35.20 32.49
CA ASP A 281 -26.78 -34.95 33.82
C ASP A 281 -25.66 -34.62 34.84
N ILE A 282 -26.08 -34.32 36.07
CA ILE A 282 -25.24 -34.03 37.23
C ILE A 282 -24.42 -35.23 37.77
N GLU A 283 -24.62 -36.41 37.17
CA GLU A 283 -23.87 -37.66 37.40
C GLU A 283 -22.98 -38.02 36.19
N ASN A 284 -22.91 -37.12 35.19
CA ASN A 284 -22.17 -37.22 33.92
C ASN A 284 -22.70 -38.29 32.94
N ASN A 285 -23.90 -38.82 33.18
CA ASN A 285 -24.58 -39.73 32.25
C ASN A 285 -25.22 -38.94 31.09
N PRO A 286 -25.41 -39.56 29.92
CA PRO A 286 -26.16 -38.93 28.82
C PRO A 286 -27.64 -38.71 29.20
N VAL A 287 -28.14 -37.51 28.89
CA VAL A 287 -29.56 -37.17 29.09
C VAL A 287 -30.45 -37.92 28.09
N THR A 288 -31.65 -38.32 28.49
CA THR A 288 -32.57 -39.13 27.68
C THR A 288 -33.86 -38.41 27.24
N SER A 289 -34.10 -37.19 27.72
CA SER A 289 -35.28 -36.37 27.41
C SER A 289 -35.03 -34.89 27.71
N GLY A 290 -35.95 -34.01 27.28
CA GLY A 290 -35.82 -32.56 27.39
C GLY A 290 -35.30 -31.90 26.11
N ASN A 291 -34.95 -30.61 26.20
CA ASN A 291 -34.62 -29.78 25.04
C ASN A 291 -33.35 -28.95 25.27
N VAL A 292 -32.64 -28.66 24.18
CA VAL A 292 -31.55 -27.68 24.13
C VAL A 292 -32.06 -26.43 23.43
N LYS A 293 -31.82 -25.27 24.04
CA LYS A 293 -32.08 -23.97 23.42
C LYS A 293 -30.83 -23.45 22.72
N PHE A 294 -30.91 -23.15 21.43
CA PHE A 294 -29.83 -22.56 20.65
C PHE A 294 -30.12 -21.08 20.34
N THR A 295 -29.07 -20.26 20.37
CA THR A 295 -29.12 -18.87 19.91
C THR A 295 -27.88 -18.56 19.08
N THR A 296 -27.95 -17.61 18.16
CA THR A 296 -26.82 -17.16 17.33
C THR A 296 -26.81 -15.64 17.20
N THR A 297 -25.63 -15.05 17.00
CA THR A 297 -25.47 -13.59 16.80
C THR A 297 -25.76 -13.12 15.36
N ILE A 298 -25.60 -14.00 14.37
CA ILE A 298 -25.96 -13.80 12.95
C ILE A 298 -26.43 -15.13 12.37
N GLY A 299 -27.18 -15.10 11.26
CA GLY A 299 -27.67 -16.30 10.57
C GLY A 299 -28.90 -16.94 11.25
N THR A 300 -29.22 -18.17 10.84
CA THR A 300 -30.42 -18.92 11.23
C THR A 300 -30.04 -20.27 11.84
N ILE A 301 -30.69 -20.62 12.94
CA ILE A 301 -30.57 -21.90 13.67
C ILE A 301 -31.92 -22.22 14.32
N ALA A 302 -32.24 -23.49 14.58
CA ALA A 302 -33.46 -23.85 15.30
C ALA A 302 -33.35 -23.43 16.79
N ASP A 303 -34.23 -22.54 17.27
CA ASP A 303 -34.18 -22.01 18.64
C ASP A 303 -34.28 -23.10 19.72
N THR A 304 -35.08 -24.16 19.49
CA THR A 304 -35.28 -25.23 20.46
C THR A 304 -35.26 -26.59 19.76
N VAL A 305 -34.43 -27.52 20.24
CA VAL A 305 -34.23 -28.87 19.67
C VAL A 305 -34.42 -29.93 20.76
N PRO A 306 -35.17 -31.02 20.54
CA PRO A 306 -35.30 -32.11 21.51
C PRO A 306 -34.00 -32.91 21.63
N ILE A 307 -33.70 -33.39 22.83
CA ILE A 307 -32.57 -34.28 23.12
C ILE A 307 -32.93 -35.70 22.69
N GLY A 308 -32.13 -36.25 21.77
CA GLY A 308 -32.24 -37.62 21.27
C GLY A 308 -31.37 -38.64 22.03
N ALA A 309 -31.18 -39.79 21.40
CA ALA A 309 -30.38 -40.87 21.97
C ALA A 309 -28.94 -40.43 22.30
N GLY A 310 -28.43 -40.84 23.46
CA GLY A 310 -27.07 -40.52 23.90
C GLY A 310 -26.87 -39.07 24.32
N GLY A 311 -27.93 -38.31 24.65
CA GLY A 311 -27.83 -36.92 25.08
C GLY A 311 -27.59 -35.93 23.95
N ILE A 312 -27.78 -36.34 22.70
CA ILE A 312 -27.41 -35.55 21.52
C ILE A 312 -28.61 -34.75 21.01
N ALA A 313 -28.41 -33.45 20.78
CA ALA A 313 -29.34 -32.60 20.04
C ALA A 313 -28.59 -31.93 18.87
N THR A 314 -29.11 -32.04 17.65
CA THR A 314 -28.48 -31.50 16.43
C THR A 314 -29.38 -30.49 15.72
N THR A 315 -28.76 -29.45 15.16
CA THR A 315 -29.44 -28.46 14.30
C THR A 315 -28.47 -27.98 13.23
N THR A 316 -28.98 -27.67 12.04
CA THR A 316 -28.21 -26.99 11.00
C THR A 316 -28.10 -25.49 11.30
N PHE A 317 -26.95 -24.89 10.99
CA PHE A 317 -26.72 -23.45 10.98
C PHE A 317 -26.43 -22.96 9.55
N THR A 318 -27.09 -21.87 9.15
CA THR A 318 -26.88 -21.18 7.85
C THR A 318 -26.79 -19.66 8.06
N SER A 319 -26.21 -18.94 7.10
CA SER A 319 -26.24 -17.46 7.13
C SER A 319 -26.22 -16.83 5.74
N ALA A 320 -26.99 -15.74 5.60
CA ALA A 320 -26.94 -14.82 4.47
C ALA A 320 -26.15 -13.52 4.81
N GLN A 321 -25.48 -13.49 5.97
CA GLN A 321 -24.61 -12.40 6.41
C GLN A 321 -23.21 -12.94 6.75
N ALA A 322 -22.17 -12.32 6.19
CA ALA A 322 -20.77 -12.64 6.49
C ALA A 322 -20.37 -12.09 7.87
N GLY A 323 -19.42 -12.76 8.53
CA GLY A 323 -18.95 -12.40 9.87
C GLY A 323 -18.78 -13.61 10.79
N LYS A 324 -18.60 -13.39 12.09
CA LYS A 324 -18.47 -14.46 13.09
C LYS A 324 -19.78 -14.67 13.83
N ALA A 325 -20.39 -15.84 13.63
CA ALA A 325 -21.55 -16.30 14.36
C ALA A 325 -21.10 -16.95 15.67
N LYS A 326 -21.45 -16.33 16.81
CA LYS A 326 -21.33 -16.97 18.12
C LYS A 326 -22.62 -17.72 18.41
N ILE A 327 -22.57 -19.04 18.30
CA ILE A 327 -23.70 -19.94 18.57
C ILE A 327 -23.59 -20.37 20.04
N THR A 328 -24.70 -20.25 20.78
CA THR A 328 -24.79 -20.60 22.20
C THR A 328 -25.87 -21.64 22.40
N ALA A 329 -25.51 -22.81 22.93
CA ALA A 329 -26.44 -23.85 23.36
C ALA A 329 -26.64 -23.77 24.87
N THR A 330 -27.89 -23.82 25.32
CA THR A 330 -28.29 -23.79 26.73
C THR A 330 -29.11 -25.04 27.04
N TYR A 331 -28.73 -25.76 28.10
CA TYR A 331 -29.44 -26.92 28.62
C TYR A 331 -29.49 -26.83 30.14
N SER A 332 -30.70 -26.78 30.71
CA SER A 332 -30.92 -26.54 32.14
C SER A 332 -30.09 -25.33 32.63
N ASN A 333 -29.26 -25.50 33.66
CA ASN A 333 -28.35 -24.49 34.22
C ASN A 333 -26.97 -24.39 33.51
N SER A 334 -26.81 -24.98 32.33
CA SER A 334 -25.53 -25.12 31.62
C SER A 334 -25.54 -24.43 30.25
N THR A 335 -24.43 -23.79 29.87
CA THR A 335 -24.27 -23.12 28.56
C THR A 335 -22.93 -23.45 27.93
N ALA A 336 -22.92 -23.73 26.62
CA ALA A 336 -21.72 -23.87 25.81
C ALA A 336 -21.79 -22.99 24.56
N THR A 337 -20.64 -22.60 24.01
CA THR A 337 -20.56 -21.70 22.85
C THR A 337 -19.55 -22.18 21.83
N VAL A 338 -19.91 -22.12 20.54
CA VAL A 338 -19.02 -22.35 19.40
C VAL A 338 -19.05 -21.13 18.49
N THR A 339 -17.94 -20.86 17.79
CA THR A 339 -17.89 -19.78 16.79
C THR A 339 -17.76 -20.37 15.40
N VAL A 340 -18.67 -19.99 14.50
CA VAL A 340 -18.62 -20.32 13.08
C VAL A 340 -18.32 -19.03 12.31
N THR A 341 -17.33 -19.07 11.42
CA THR A 341 -17.00 -17.95 10.52
C THR A 341 -17.77 -18.10 9.22
N VAL A 342 -18.55 -17.09 8.86
CA VAL A 342 -19.27 -17.03 7.58
C VAL A 342 -18.49 -16.10 6.65
N GLN A 343 -18.03 -16.63 5.51
CA GLN A 343 -17.29 -15.90 4.49
C GLN A 343 -18.15 -15.66 3.23
N ALA A 344 -17.83 -14.62 2.47
CA ALA A 344 -18.33 -14.49 1.10
C ALA A 344 -17.68 -15.52 0.19
N GLY A 345 -18.32 -15.81 -0.94
CA GLY A 345 -17.83 -16.83 -1.88
C GLY A 345 -16.55 -16.43 -2.63
N PRO A 346 -16.05 -17.35 -3.47
CA PRO A 346 -15.13 -17.05 -4.56
C PRO A 346 -15.49 -15.78 -5.32
N PRO A 347 -14.51 -14.96 -5.73
CA PRO A 347 -14.73 -13.93 -6.73
C PRO A 347 -15.32 -14.54 -8.01
N ASP A 348 -16.39 -13.92 -8.50
CA ASP A 348 -17.13 -14.32 -9.72
C ASP A 348 -17.10 -13.18 -10.76
N MET A 349 -17.22 -11.94 -10.27
CA MET A 349 -17.17 -10.75 -11.11
C MET A 349 -16.22 -9.70 -10.51
N VAL A 350 -15.39 -9.12 -11.38
CA VAL A 350 -14.72 -7.84 -11.16
C VAL A 350 -15.36 -6.78 -12.05
N ASN A 351 -15.58 -5.59 -11.52
CA ASN A 351 -15.88 -4.36 -12.27
C ASN A 351 -14.78 -3.33 -12.00
N LEU A 352 -14.57 -2.40 -12.93
CA LEU A 352 -13.47 -1.42 -12.87
C LEU A 352 -14.00 -0.02 -13.19
N GLN A 353 -13.61 0.97 -12.38
CA GLN A 353 -14.00 2.37 -12.56
C GLN A 353 -12.86 3.33 -12.19
N SER A 354 -12.84 4.50 -12.81
CA SER A 354 -11.96 5.62 -12.51
C SER A 354 -12.75 6.79 -11.90
N ASP A 355 -12.10 7.60 -11.06
CA ASP A 355 -12.69 8.85 -10.57
C ASP A 355 -12.72 9.93 -11.67
N GLN A 356 -11.77 9.88 -12.62
CA GLN A 356 -11.64 10.74 -13.82
C GLN A 356 -11.08 9.93 -15.00
N ASP A 357 -11.63 10.12 -16.19
CA ASP A 357 -11.26 9.40 -17.42
C ASP A 357 -10.37 10.22 -18.38
N ASP A 358 -10.26 11.53 -18.15
CA ASP A 358 -9.36 12.44 -18.86
C ASP A 358 -8.38 13.10 -17.86
N LEU A 359 -7.08 13.06 -18.14
CA LEU A 359 -6.03 13.65 -17.30
C LEU A 359 -5.08 14.54 -18.11
N PRO A 360 -4.69 15.73 -17.62
CA PRO A 360 -3.59 16.51 -18.20
C PRO A 360 -2.24 15.76 -18.13
N ALA A 361 -1.52 15.70 -19.25
CA ALA A 361 -0.16 15.13 -19.35
C ALA A 361 0.94 16.01 -18.69
N ASP A 362 0.65 16.60 -17.52
CA ASP A 362 1.50 17.57 -16.80
C ASP A 362 2.46 16.94 -15.77
N GLY A 363 2.40 15.62 -15.54
CA GLY A 363 3.18 14.92 -14.52
C GLY A 363 2.73 15.12 -13.08
N ASN A 364 1.66 15.89 -12.85
CA ASN A 364 1.10 16.17 -11.52
C ASN A 364 -0.34 15.67 -11.37
N SER A 365 -1.04 15.48 -12.48
CA SER A 365 -2.39 14.93 -12.55
C SER A 365 -2.42 13.43 -12.26
N TRP A 366 -3.52 13.00 -11.66
CA TRP A 366 -3.74 11.61 -11.25
C TRP A 366 -5.23 11.30 -11.17
N THR A 367 -5.57 10.02 -11.26
CA THR A 367 -6.92 9.50 -11.07
C THR A 367 -6.85 8.25 -10.20
N LYS A 368 -7.83 8.08 -9.31
CA LYS A 368 -7.98 6.84 -8.55
C LYS A 368 -8.73 5.85 -9.42
N VAL A 369 -8.20 4.62 -9.50
CA VAL A 369 -8.85 3.51 -10.19
C VAL A 369 -9.27 2.48 -9.12
N THR A 370 -10.55 2.13 -9.11
CA THR A 370 -11.16 1.22 -8.13
C THR A 370 -11.71 -0.01 -8.83
N ALA A 371 -11.24 -1.19 -8.44
CA ALA A 371 -11.85 -2.46 -8.77
C ALA A 371 -12.87 -2.85 -7.69
N ILE A 372 -14.07 -3.23 -8.10
CA ILE A 372 -15.15 -3.74 -7.25
C ILE A 372 -15.29 -5.23 -7.56
N VAL A 373 -15.17 -6.08 -6.55
CA VAL A 373 -15.13 -7.54 -6.70
C VAL A 373 -16.25 -8.18 -5.87
N VAL A 374 -17.05 -9.02 -6.52
CA VAL A 374 -18.22 -9.69 -5.91
C VAL A 374 -18.25 -11.20 -6.22
N ASP A 375 -18.91 -11.96 -5.35
CA ASP A 375 -19.23 -13.37 -5.55
C ASP A 375 -20.47 -13.56 -6.46
N THR A 376 -20.78 -14.81 -6.84
CA THR A 376 -21.92 -15.15 -7.72
C THR A 376 -23.27 -14.74 -7.12
N GLY A 377 -23.35 -14.55 -5.79
CA GLY A 377 -24.53 -14.05 -5.09
C GLY A 377 -24.63 -12.50 -5.09
N GLY A 378 -23.67 -11.80 -5.68
CA GLY A 378 -23.57 -10.35 -5.68
C GLY A 378 -23.01 -9.75 -4.38
N ASN A 379 -22.51 -10.58 -3.46
CA ASN A 379 -21.93 -10.10 -2.20
C ASN A 379 -20.49 -9.65 -2.41
N THR A 380 -20.04 -8.66 -1.63
CA THR A 380 -18.61 -8.27 -1.61
C THR A 380 -17.74 -9.44 -1.19
N VAL A 381 -16.69 -9.75 -1.95
CA VAL A 381 -15.76 -10.84 -1.62
C VAL A 381 -15.04 -10.62 -0.29
N THR A 382 -14.55 -11.71 0.29
CA THR A 382 -13.81 -11.73 1.57
C THR A 382 -12.62 -10.76 1.55
N ASP A 383 -12.50 -9.94 2.60
CA ASP A 383 -11.38 -9.00 2.77
C ASP A 383 -10.03 -9.71 2.63
N GLY A 384 -9.16 -9.17 1.79
CA GLY A 384 -7.85 -9.73 1.50
C GLY A 384 -7.66 -10.25 0.07
N THR A 385 -8.75 -10.55 -0.68
CA THR A 385 -8.70 -10.96 -2.10
C THR A 385 -7.76 -10.05 -2.89
N LYS A 386 -6.83 -10.64 -3.63
CA LYS A 386 -5.82 -9.91 -4.39
C LYS A 386 -6.36 -9.51 -5.76
N VAL A 387 -6.29 -8.22 -6.04
CA VAL A 387 -6.54 -7.62 -7.35
C VAL A 387 -5.22 -7.10 -7.90
N ARG A 388 -4.84 -7.61 -9.06
CA ARG A 388 -3.67 -7.17 -9.82
C ARG A 388 -4.08 -6.06 -10.77
N PHE A 389 -3.40 -4.93 -10.72
CA PHE A 389 -3.59 -3.81 -11.65
C PHE A 389 -2.40 -3.70 -12.60
N SER A 390 -2.68 -3.52 -13.89
CA SER A 390 -1.69 -3.12 -14.90
C SER A 390 -2.20 -1.91 -15.69
N VAL A 391 -1.26 -1.19 -16.30
CA VAL A 391 -1.55 -0.14 -17.28
C VAL A 391 -0.74 -0.44 -18.53
N GLU A 392 -1.41 -0.40 -19.68
CA GLU A 392 -0.84 -0.73 -20.99
C GLU A 392 -1.11 0.45 -21.94
N PRO A 393 -0.08 1.03 -22.58
CA PRO A 393 -0.27 2.06 -23.61
C PRO A 393 -1.09 1.50 -24.78
N ASP A 394 -2.06 2.26 -25.28
CA ASP A 394 -2.68 1.95 -26.57
C ASP A 394 -1.75 2.47 -27.68
N GLY A 395 -0.84 1.60 -28.13
CA GLY A 395 0.18 1.93 -29.11
C GLY A 395 1.38 2.69 -28.52
N SER A 396 1.74 3.83 -29.11
CA SER A 396 3.08 4.42 -28.97
C SER A 396 3.17 5.72 -28.16
N SER A 397 2.09 6.16 -27.48
CA SER A 397 2.01 7.53 -26.96
C SER A 397 1.46 7.71 -25.54
N GLY A 398 0.69 6.77 -24.99
CA GLY A 398 0.19 6.88 -23.61
C GLY A 398 1.18 6.31 -22.59
N GLY A 399 2.03 7.14 -21.98
CA GLY A 399 2.77 6.73 -20.77
C GLY A 399 1.84 6.65 -19.55
N GLY A 400 2.29 6.09 -18.42
CA GLY A 400 1.55 6.16 -17.15
C GLY A 400 2.02 5.16 -16.12
N THR A 401 1.85 5.49 -14.83
CA THR A 401 2.31 4.62 -13.73
C THR A 401 1.27 4.49 -12.62
N LEU A 402 1.11 3.27 -12.12
CA LEU A 402 0.23 2.91 -11.02
C LEU A 402 1.01 2.94 -9.70
N SER A 403 0.38 3.43 -8.63
CA SER A 403 1.01 3.51 -7.31
C SER A 403 1.17 2.15 -6.64
N ASP A 404 0.23 1.24 -6.89
CA ASP A 404 0.27 -0.16 -6.48
C ASP A 404 -0.26 -1.05 -7.63
N THR A 405 0.40 -2.19 -7.86
CA THR A 405 0.02 -3.16 -8.91
C THR A 405 -0.59 -4.46 -8.35
N LEU A 406 -0.61 -4.65 -7.03
CA LEU A 406 -1.23 -5.81 -6.38
C LEU A 406 -1.84 -5.41 -5.03
N VAL A 407 -3.16 -5.16 -5.02
CA VAL A 407 -3.89 -4.58 -3.89
C VAL A 407 -4.85 -5.61 -3.31
N SER A 408 -5.00 -5.65 -1.98
CA SER A 408 -6.03 -6.46 -1.31
C SER A 408 -7.37 -5.72 -1.24
N THR A 409 -8.47 -6.44 -1.45
CA THR A 409 -9.81 -5.91 -1.22
C THR A 409 -10.06 -5.57 0.25
N LYS A 410 -10.87 -4.53 0.46
CA LYS A 410 -11.56 -4.23 1.71
C LYS A 410 -13.01 -3.86 1.40
N ASN A 411 -13.98 -4.52 2.04
CA ASN A 411 -15.40 -4.48 1.67
C ASN A 411 -15.61 -4.72 0.15
N GLY A 412 -14.92 -5.72 -0.41
CA GLY A 412 -14.96 -6.03 -1.85
C GLY A 412 -14.29 -5.03 -2.79
N GLN A 413 -13.67 -3.96 -2.29
CA GLN A 413 -13.03 -2.93 -3.14
C GLN A 413 -11.51 -2.94 -2.99
N ALA A 414 -10.80 -2.91 -4.12
CA ALA A 414 -9.37 -2.67 -4.19
C ALA A 414 -9.12 -1.42 -5.05
N ALA A 415 -8.18 -0.55 -4.68
CA ALA A 415 -7.93 0.67 -5.44
C ALA A 415 -6.44 0.99 -5.57
N THR A 416 -6.08 1.57 -6.70
CA THR A 416 -4.75 2.10 -7.01
C THR A 416 -4.89 3.53 -7.54
N THR A 417 -3.77 4.24 -7.73
CA THR A 417 -3.76 5.59 -8.31
C THR A 417 -2.88 5.60 -9.54
N LEU A 418 -3.45 5.93 -10.69
CA LEU A 418 -2.76 6.17 -11.95
C LEU A 418 -2.28 7.65 -11.98
N LYS A 419 -1.04 7.87 -12.40
CA LYS A 419 -0.38 9.18 -12.47
C LYS A 419 0.08 9.48 -13.90
N THR A 420 0.10 10.75 -14.28
CA THR A 420 0.62 11.21 -15.60
C THR A 420 2.15 11.40 -15.63
N LYS A 421 2.89 10.67 -14.79
CA LYS A 421 4.36 10.59 -14.80
C LYS A 421 4.84 9.18 -14.47
N ASP A 422 6.06 8.88 -14.87
CA ASP A 422 6.76 7.65 -14.51
C ASP A 422 7.45 7.72 -13.13
N ASP A 423 7.99 6.58 -12.67
CA ASP A 423 8.74 6.47 -11.41
C ASP A 423 10.08 7.24 -11.43
N SER A 424 10.59 7.62 -12.61
CA SER A 424 11.77 8.48 -12.75
C SER A 424 11.43 9.97 -12.69
N GLY A 425 10.14 10.31 -12.61
CA GLY A 425 9.63 11.69 -12.59
C GLY A 425 9.47 12.32 -13.98
N VAL A 426 9.55 11.55 -15.06
CA VAL A 426 9.32 12.02 -16.43
C VAL A 426 7.82 12.08 -16.70
N ASN A 427 7.36 13.19 -17.29
CA ASN A 427 5.97 13.33 -17.68
C ASN A 427 5.58 12.29 -18.73
N SER A 428 4.40 11.71 -18.58
CA SER A 428 3.82 10.83 -19.60
C SER A 428 3.47 11.64 -20.84
N LEU A 429 3.64 11.05 -22.01
CA LEU A 429 3.20 11.64 -23.27
C LEU A 429 1.66 11.62 -23.37
N PRO A 430 1.05 12.56 -24.14
CA PRO A 430 -0.39 12.53 -24.43
C PRO A 430 -0.77 11.31 -25.28
N GLY A 431 -1.91 10.69 -24.97
CA GLY A 431 -2.39 9.47 -25.63
C GLY A 431 -3.37 8.70 -24.76
N THR A 432 -3.84 7.55 -25.24
CA THR A 432 -4.74 6.66 -24.48
C THR A 432 -3.97 5.56 -23.76
N VAL A 433 -4.39 5.24 -22.54
CA VAL A 433 -3.91 4.09 -21.77
C VAL A 433 -5.07 3.17 -21.40
N THR A 434 -4.84 1.86 -21.48
CA THR A 434 -5.76 0.85 -20.98
C THR A 434 -5.35 0.47 -19.57
N VAL A 435 -6.20 0.74 -18.58
CA VAL A 435 -6.01 0.23 -17.22
C VAL A 435 -6.78 -1.07 -17.07
N LYS A 436 -6.13 -2.06 -16.48
CA LYS A 436 -6.59 -3.44 -16.39
C LYS A 436 -6.57 -3.89 -14.93
N ALA A 437 -7.65 -4.55 -14.50
CA ALA A 437 -7.76 -5.15 -13.18
C ALA A 437 -8.09 -6.63 -13.33
N GLN A 438 -7.26 -7.48 -12.69
CA GLN A 438 -7.36 -8.93 -12.73
C GLN A 438 -7.50 -9.51 -11.33
N VAL A 439 -8.31 -10.57 -11.20
CA VAL A 439 -8.37 -11.41 -10.00
C VAL A 439 -7.93 -12.80 -10.43
N LEU A 440 -6.64 -13.10 -10.24
CA LEU A 440 -6.02 -14.33 -10.69
C LEU A 440 -6.07 -15.41 -9.61
N ILE A 441 -6.27 -16.67 -9.98
CA ILE A 441 -6.24 -17.83 -9.08
C ILE A 441 -4.89 -17.89 -8.35
N ALA A 442 -3.79 -17.72 -9.09
CA ALA A 442 -2.42 -17.85 -8.58
C ALA A 442 -2.03 -16.76 -7.57
N ASP A 443 -2.75 -15.63 -7.53
CA ASP A 443 -2.47 -14.51 -6.63
C ASP A 443 -3.19 -14.62 -5.27
N GLN A 444 -4.16 -15.53 -5.11
CA GLN A 444 -5.00 -15.57 -3.90
C GLN A 444 -4.33 -16.28 -2.72
N PRO A 445 -4.36 -15.70 -1.50
CA PRO A 445 -3.94 -16.39 -0.29
C PRO A 445 -4.78 -17.63 -0.01
N THR A 446 -4.20 -18.68 0.57
CA THR A 446 -4.93 -19.92 0.94
C THR A 446 -6.04 -19.72 1.99
N THR A 447 -6.07 -18.56 2.65
CA THR A 447 -7.10 -18.16 3.63
C THR A 447 -8.28 -17.40 3.01
N VAL A 448 -8.26 -17.16 1.70
CA VAL A 448 -9.28 -16.45 0.93
C VAL A 448 -9.74 -17.33 -0.23
N PRO A 449 -11.05 -17.43 -0.52
CA PRO A 449 -11.54 -18.19 -1.68
C PRO A 449 -10.94 -17.68 -3.00
N ALA A 450 -10.35 -18.60 -3.77
CA ALA A 450 -9.87 -18.30 -5.12
C ALA A 450 -11.03 -18.33 -6.13
N PRO A 451 -11.01 -17.49 -7.19
CA PRO A 451 -12.02 -17.54 -8.24
C PRO A 451 -12.00 -18.87 -8.99
N ALA A 452 -13.10 -19.25 -9.64
CA ALA A 452 -13.16 -20.48 -10.43
C ALA A 452 -12.31 -20.42 -11.71
N THR A 453 -12.14 -19.22 -12.27
CA THR A 453 -11.30 -18.88 -13.43
C THR A 453 -10.69 -17.49 -13.21
N ASP A 454 -9.55 -17.20 -13.82
CA ASP A 454 -8.98 -15.84 -13.78
C ASP A 454 -10.00 -14.81 -14.32
N LEU A 455 -10.25 -13.75 -13.54
CA LEU A 455 -11.18 -12.68 -13.89
C LEU A 455 -10.41 -11.45 -14.35
N GLU A 456 -10.97 -10.70 -15.30
CA GLU A 456 -10.33 -9.51 -15.88
C GLU A 456 -11.36 -8.50 -16.38
N ARG A 457 -11.19 -7.22 -16.03
CA ARG A 457 -11.84 -6.06 -16.69
C ARG A 457 -10.81 -5.00 -17.05
N THR A 458 -11.15 -4.18 -18.05
CA THR A 458 -10.36 -3.06 -18.54
C THR A 458 -11.21 -1.79 -18.65
N ILE A 459 -10.56 -0.64 -18.56
CA ILE A 459 -11.09 0.70 -18.85
C ILE A 459 -10.04 1.50 -19.65
N THR A 460 -10.46 2.52 -20.37
CA THR A 460 -9.58 3.43 -21.11
C THR A 460 -9.55 4.80 -20.46
N ILE A 461 -8.35 5.38 -20.30
CA ILE A 461 -8.14 6.72 -19.73
C ILE A 461 -7.29 7.52 -20.72
N THR A 462 -7.67 8.77 -20.98
CA THR A 462 -7.03 9.66 -21.96
C THR A 462 -6.10 10.64 -21.27
N PHE A 463 -4.84 10.69 -21.69
CA PHE A 463 -3.88 11.71 -21.29
C PHE A 463 -3.91 12.84 -22.32
N THR A 464 -4.49 13.96 -21.92
CA THR A 464 -4.70 15.15 -22.77
C THR A 464 -3.42 15.98 -22.85
N SER A 465 -3.19 16.62 -24.01
CA SER A 465 -2.04 17.49 -24.20
C SER A 465 -2.13 18.73 -23.33
N VAL A 466 -1.00 19.10 -22.73
CA VAL A 466 -0.83 20.33 -21.98
C VAL A 466 0.04 21.28 -22.80
N ALA A 467 -0.34 22.56 -22.86
CA ALA A 467 0.46 23.55 -23.59
C ALA A 467 1.81 23.74 -22.91
N SER A 468 2.91 23.40 -23.59
CA SER A 468 4.25 23.65 -23.08
C SER A 468 4.44 25.14 -22.76
N THR A 469 4.98 25.44 -21.60
CA THR A 469 5.47 26.79 -21.24
C THR A 469 6.97 26.94 -21.47
N GLU A 470 7.66 25.90 -21.94
CA GLU A 470 9.09 25.92 -22.21
C GLU A 470 9.38 26.69 -23.50
N ILE A 471 10.32 27.62 -23.45
CA ILE A 471 10.70 28.46 -24.60
C ILE A 471 11.49 27.61 -25.60
N GLY A 472 11.02 27.49 -26.84
CA GLY A 472 11.68 26.74 -27.90
C GLY A 472 12.47 27.61 -28.88
N SER A 473 12.00 28.83 -29.18
CA SER A 473 12.70 29.73 -30.11
C SER A 473 12.36 31.21 -29.93
N VAL A 474 13.24 32.09 -30.41
CA VAL A 474 12.98 33.52 -30.61
C VAL A 474 13.55 33.98 -31.95
N ASN A 475 12.68 34.53 -32.81
CA ASN A 475 13.01 35.02 -34.15
C ASN A 475 12.82 36.54 -34.20
N LEU A 476 13.89 37.27 -34.55
CA LEU A 476 13.91 38.74 -34.54
C LEU A 476 13.92 39.32 -35.96
N ASN A 477 13.02 40.26 -36.24
CA ASN A 477 12.95 41.00 -37.51
C ASN A 477 12.80 42.52 -37.26
N ALA A 478 13.18 43.34 -38.24
CA ALA A 478 12.95 44.79 -38.27
C ALA A 478 12.02 45.19 -39.44
N ASP A 479 11.19 46.22 -39.24
CA ASP A 479 10.32 46.78 -40.30
C ASP A 479 11.13 47.47 -41.40
N LYS A 480 12.27 48.07 -41.03
CA LYS A 480 13.24 48.72 -41.91
C LYS A 480 14.65 48.28 -41.54
N LEU A 481 15.40 47.81 -42.53
CA LEU A 481 16.80 47.41 -42.39
C LEU A 481 17.79 48.56 -42.66
N ASN A 482 17.32 49.70 -43.17
CA ASN A 482 18.11 50.92 -43.35
C ASN A 482 17.30 52.12 -42.83
N ILE A 483 17.86 52.87 -41.88
CA ILE A 483 17.32 54.14 -41.39
C ILE A 483 18.45 55.16 -41.28
N ARG A 484 18.13 56.45 -41.41
CA ARG A 484 19.15 57.51 -41.33
C ARG A 484 19.62 57.68 -39.89
N ASN A 485 20.91 57.86 -39.68
CA ASN A 485 21.49 58.10 -38.36
C ASN A 485 21.26 59.54 -37.86
N ALA A 486 20.00 59.93 -37.68
CA ALA A 486 19.64 61.24 -37.16
C ALA A 486 18.45 61.13 -36.20
N VAL A 487 18.46 61.97 -35.16
CA VAL A 487 17.44 62.02 -34.11
C VAL A 487 16.03 62.04 -34.71
N GLY A 488 15.18 61.12 -34.25
CA GLY A 488 13.80 60.96 -34.70
C GLY A 488 13.59 59.87 -35.76
N ASN A 489 14.66 59.35 -36.38
CA ASN A 489 14.57 58.17 -37.25
C ASN A 489 14.50 56.89 -36.40
N LYS A 490 13.62 55.97 -36.81
CA LYS A 490 13.33 54.75 -36.06
C LYS A 490 12.84 53.61 -36.95
N THR A 491 13.03 52.39 -36.46
CA THR A 491 12.49 51.16 -37.01
C THR A 491 11.84 50.35 -35.89
N ASN A 492 10.71 49.68 -36.16
CA ASN A 492 10.14 48.76 -35.19
C ASN A 492 10.84 47.41 -35.34
N LEU A 493 10.97 46.70 -34.22
CA LEU A 493 11.51 45.37 -34.12
C LEU A 493 10.40 44.44 -33.61
N THR A 494 10.27 43.27 -34.22
CA THR A 494 9.38 42.20 -33.80
C THR A 494 10.20 40.99 -33.41
N ALA A 495 10.13 40.57 -32.15
CA ALA A 495 10.57 39.26 -31.71
C ALA A 495 9.34 38.34 -31.64
N GLN A 496 9.29 37.31 -32.49
CA GLN A 496 8.32 36.22 -32.39
C GLN A 496 8.92 35.10 -31.55
N VAL A 497 8.25 34.74 -30.47
CA VAL A 497 8.71 33.76 -29.48
C VAL A 497 7.74 32.58 -29.48
N ALA A 498 8.27 31.37 -29.61
CA ALA A 498 7.49 30.14 -29.61
C ALA A 498 7.99 29.14 -28.56
N THR A 499 7.09 28.28 -28.10
CA THR A 499 7.38 27.20 -27.16
C THR A 499 8.11 26.05 -27.87
N THR A 500 8.55 25.04 -27.12
CA THR A 500 9.16 23.83 -27.70
C THR A 500 8.24 23.08 -28.67
N ASP A 501 6.92 23.19 -28.49
CA ASP A 501 5.89 22.65 -29.40
C ASP A 501 5.60 23.55 -30.62
N GLY A 502 6.27 24.70 -30.74
CA GLY A 502 6.05 25.67 -31.82
C GLY A 502 4.84 26.61 -31.62
N ASN A 503 4.12 26.51 -30.50
CA ASN A 503 3.00 27.39 -30.16
C ASN A 503 3.47 28.76 -29.65
N ALA A 504 2.60 29.76 -29.63
CA ALA A 504 2.90 31.06 -29.01
C ALA A 504 3.20 30.89 -27.50
N VAL A 505 4.25 31.55 -26.99
CA VAL A 505 4.51 31.55 -25.54
C VAL A 505 3.45 32.36 -24.78
N PRO A 506 3.18 32.05 -23.50
CA PRO A 506 2.18 32.78 -22.71
C PRO A 506 2.37 34.30 -22.71
N ASP A 507 1.25 35.03 -22.70
CA ASP A 507 1.23 36.48 -22.55
C ASP A 507 1.99 36.91 -21.28
N GLY A 508 2.75 37.99 -21.40
CA GLY A 508 3.58 38.49 -20.29
C GLY A 508 5.00 37.94 -20.24
N THR A 509 5.38 36.98 -21.11
CA THR A 509 6.74 36.44 -21.20
C THR A 509 7.73 37.57 -21.53
N GLN A 510 8.81 37.66 -20.75
CA GLN A 510 9.75 38.78 -20.83
C GLN A 510 10.79 38.56 -21.92
N VAL A 511 10.84 39.50 -22.87
CA VAL A 511 11.84 39.57 -23.95
C VAL A 511 12.77 40.75 -23.69
N VAL A 512 14.07 40.49 -23.65
CA VAL A 512 15.11 41.49 -23.45
C VAL A 512 15.74 41.83 -24.80
N PHE A 513 15.63 43.09 -25.23
CA PHE A 513 16.28 43.57 -26.46
C PHE A 513 17.57 44.31 -26.13
N THR A 514 18.66 43.97 -26.82
CA THR A 514 19.95 44.65 -26.68
C THR A 514 20.44 45.12 -28.04
N THR A 515 21.14 46.26 -28.06
CA THR A 515 21.79 46.78 -29.27
C THR A 515 23.15 47.41 -28.97
N ASN A 516 24.04 47.43 -29.96
CA ASN A 516 25.35 48.07 -29.88
C ASN A 516 25.35 49.56 -30.29
N LYS A 517 24.28 50.06 -30.94
CA LYS A 517 24.14 51.45 -31.41
C LYS A 517 22.69 51.90 -31.33
N GLY A 518 22.46 53.18 -31.08
CA GLY A 518 21.12 53.73 -30.92
C GLY A 518 20.53 53.42 -29.53
N SER A 519 19.25 53.76 -29.37
CA SER A 519 18.50 53.52 -28.14
C SER A 519 17.25 52.67 -28.38
N ILE A 520 17.02 51.73 -27.45
CA ILE A 520 15.95 50.73 -27.53
C ILE A 520 15.31 50.52 -26.16
N SER A 521 14.00 50.28 -26.14
CA SER A 521 13.31 49.77 -24.96
C SER A 521 13.74 48.33 -24.70
N ASN A 522 14.60 48.14 -23.71
CA ASN A 522 15.35 46.89 -23.52
C ASN A 522 14.56 45.75 -22.87
N VAL A 523 13.34 45.96 -22.38
CA VAL A 523 12.49 44.91 -21.80
C VAL A 523 11.05 45.10 -22.25
N ILE A 524 10.50 44.12 -22.96
CA ILE A 524 9.12 44.10 -23.47
C ILE A 524 8.48 42.76 -23.10
N LYS A 525 7.16 42.74 -22.89
CA LYS A 525 6.39 41.52 -22.64
C LYS A 525 5.69 41.04 -23.92
N THR A 526 5.58 39.73 -24.10
CA THR A 526 4.81 39.15 -25.21
C THR A 526 3.32 39.39 -25.06
N ILE A 527 2.65 39.53 -26.21
CA ILE A 527 1.21 39.30 -26.42
C ILE A 527 1.11 38.40 -27.65
N ASP A 528 0.39 37.28 -27.57
CA ASP A 528 0.29 36.28 -28.64
C ASP A 528 1.67 35.82 -29.16
N GLY A 529 2.57 35.52 -28.21
CA GLY A 529 3.97 35.14 -28.48
C GLY A 529 4.85 36.24 -29.08
N LYS A 530 4.33 37.44 -29.34
CA LYS A 530 5.06 38.54 -30.00
C LYS A 530 5.43 39.66 -29.03
N ALA A 531 6.69 40.07 -29.05
CA ALA A 531 7.18 41.28 -28.37
C ALA A 531 7.69 42.31 -29.39
N THR A 532 7.33 43.58 -29.21
CA THR A 532 7.74 44.66 -30.12
C THR A 532 8.53 45.75 -29.42
N ALA A 533 9.72 46.06 -29.94
CA ALA A 533 10.55 47.17 -29.49
C ALA A 533 10.71 48.22 -30.60
N VAL A 534 11.15 49.43 -30.24
CA VAL A 534 11.49 50.49 -31.20
C VAL A 534 12.98 50.78 -31.08
N LEU A 535 13.72 50.57 -32.17
CA LEU A 535 15.11 51.02 -32.28
C LEU A 535 15.12 52.44 -32.83
N ASN A 536 15.71 53.36 -32.08
CA ASN A 536 15.82 54.77 -32.45
C ASN A 536 17.28 55.08 -32.79
N ALA A 537 17.50 55.73 -33.93
CA ALA A 537 18.77 56.38 -34.23
C ALA A 537 18.87 57.64 -33.36
N ASP A 538 19.85 57.65 -32.45
CA ASP A 538 20.11 58.78 -31.54
C ASP A 538 21.19 59.74 -32.07
N GLY A 539 21.86 59.41 -33.18
CA GLY A 539 22.94 60.20 -33.78
C GLY A 539 24.25 60.21 -32.96
N SER A 540 24.30 59.55 -31.81
CA SER A 540 25.40 59.66 -30.85
C SER A 540 26.49 58.58 -30.99
N ALA A 541 26.18 57.46 -31.65
CA ALA A 541 27.09 56.33 -31.86
C ALA A 541 27.81 56.32 -33.23
N GLY A 542 27.66 57.38 -34.04
CA GLY A 542 28.16 57.46 -35.43
C GLY A 542 27.51 56.44 -36.38
N ASP A 543 27.71 56.65 -37.68
CA ASP A 543 27.03 55.88 -38.74
C ASP A 543 27.49 54.41 -38.78
N GLY A 544 26.75 53.54 -39.49
CA GLY A 544 27.09 52.13 -39.71
C GLY A 544 26.11 51.13 -39.07
N LEU A 545 26.58 49.96 -38.67
CA LEU A 545 25.71 48.84 -38.29
C LEU A 545 25.26 48.87 -36.83
N ALA A 546 23.94 49.00 -36.63
CA ALA A 546 23.26 48.72 -35.38
C ALA A 546 22.83 47.24 -35.37
N VAL A 547 23.53 46.42 -34.61
CA VAL A 547 23.23 45.00 -34.38
C VAL A 547 22.29 44.90 -33.18
N VAL A 548 21.22 44.12 -33.32
CA VAL A 548 20.21 43.90 -32.28
C VAL A 548 20.04 42.40 -32.04
N THR A 549 19.93 41.99 -30.78
CA THR A 549 19.47 40.65 -30.40
C THR A 549 18.30 40.72 -29.41
N ALA A 550 17.48 39.68 -29.43
CA ALA A 550 16.37 39.49 -28.48
C ALA A 550 16.62 38.21 -27.68
N THR A 551 16.53 38.31 -26.35
CA THR A 551 16.79 37.20 -25.42
C THR A 551 15.53 36.87 -24.62
N VAL A 552 15.21 35.57 -24.52
CA VAL A 552 14.08 35.04 -23.73
C VAL A 552 14.56 33.83 -22.93
N GLY A 553 14.55 33.93 -21.61
CA GLY A 553 15.18 32.93 -20.75
C GLY A 553 16.66 32.76 -21.12
N SER A 554 17.03 31.54 -21.54
CA SER A 554 18.39 31.21 -22.00
C SER A 554 18.59 31.31 -23.53
N ILE A 555 17.52 31.55 -24.31
CA ILE A 555 17.59 31.57 -25.78
C ILE A 555 17.83 33.01 -26.26
N ILE A 556 18.81 33.16 -27.16
CA ILE A 556 19.15 34.43 -27.83
C ILE A 556 18.81 34.27 -29.32
N SER A 557 18.17 35.27 -29.90
CA SER A 557 17.86 35.29 -31.33
C SER A 557 19.13 35.34 -32.20
N ASN A 558 19.01 34.91 -33.45
CA ASN A 558 19.97 35.36 -34.47
C ASN A 558 20.03 36.91 -34.48
N PRO A 559 21.21 37.51 -34.69
CA PRO A 559 21.33 38.98 -34.73
C PRO A 559 20.56 39.58 -35.90
N CYS A 560 19.77 40.62 -35.63
CA CYS A 560 19.13 41.46 -36.63
C CYS A 560 19.97 42.73 -36.82
N THR A 561 20.46 42.97 -38.03
CA THR A 561 21.33 44.12 -38.33
C THR A 561 20.55 45.20 -39.06
N VAL A 562 20.54 46.41 -38.51
CA VAL A 562 19.97 47.62 -39.11
C VAL A 562 21.11 48.58 -39.47
N ILE A 563 21.11 49.06 -40.70
CA ILE A 563 22.02 50.10 -41.17
C ILE A 563 21.52 51.45 -40.64
N PHE A 564 22.36 52.14 -39.88
CA PHE A 564 22.23 53.55 -39.54
C PHE A 564 23.06 54.36 -40.55
N SER A 565 22.47 54.67 -41.70
CA SER A 565 23.18 55.33 -42.80
C SER A 565 23.42 56.82 -42.54
N GLY A 566 24.60 57.28 -42.95
CA GLY A 566 25.02 58.67 -42.87
C GLY A 566 24.37 59.57 -43.95
N PRO A 567 24.81 60.83 -44.05
CA PRO A 567 24.57 61.64 -45.25
C PRO A 567 25.31 61.06 -46.47
N PRO A 568 24.86 61.34 -47.71
CA PRO A 568 25.58 60.99 -48.93
C PRO A 568 26.98 61.59 -48.94
N ASP A 569 27.96 60.78 -49.32
CA ASP A 569 29.36 61.20 -49.49
C ASP A 569 29.71 61.27 -50.98
N ALA A 570 30.28 62.39 -51.42
CA ALA A 570 30.65 62.62 -52.81
C ALA A 570 31.74 61.65 -53.30
N ALA A 571 32.56 61.07 -52.41
CA ALA A 571 33.56 60.07 -52.78
C ALA A 571 32.95 58.68 -53.07
N ASN A 572 31.78 58.37 -52.52
CA ASN A 572 31.11 57.07 -52.64
C ASN A 572 29.79 57.14 -53.46
N CYS A 573 29.47 58.30 -54.01
CA CYS A 573 28.36 58.50 -54.93
C CYS A 573 28.86 58.64 -56.37
N GLU A 574 28.21 57.96 -57.31
CA GLU A 574 28.60 57.94 -58.73
C GLU A 574 27.35 58.05 -59.61
N ALA A 575 27.46 58.67 -60.78
CA ALA A 575 26.44 58.62 -61.79
C ALA A 575 27.04 58.39 -63.19
N THR A 576 26.43 57.50 -63.96
CA THR A 576 26.86 57.13 -65.31
C THR A 576 25.69 57.24 -66.28
N ILE A 577 25.95 57.53 -67.55
CA ILE A 577 24.94 57.56 -68.61
C ILE A 577 25.25 56.54 -69.69
N THR A 578 24.23 55.84 -70.18
CA THR A 578 24.36 54.86 -71.27
C THR A 578 23.15 54.93 -72.22
N PRO A 579 23.36 55.13 -73.53
CA PRO A 579 24.61 55.53 -74.19
C PRO A 579 25.00 56.99 -73.89
N TYR A 580 26.29 57.31 -73.98
CA TYR A 580 26.82 58.68 -73.86
C TYR A 580 26.43 59.58 -75.05
N SER A 581 26.20 59.00 -76.24
CA SER A 581 25.84 59.75 -77.45
C SER A 581 24.40 59.46 -77.87
N LEU A 582 23.67 60.53 -78.20
CA LEU A 582 22.24 60.50 -78.54
C LEU A 582 22.00 61.16 -79.89
N ALA A 583 21.15 60.59 -80.74
CA ALA A 583 20.66 61.31 -81.92
C ALA A 583 19.82 62.52 -81.50
N LYS A 584 19.90 63.64 -82.22
CA LYS A 584 19.11 64.87 -81.95
C LYS A 584 17.58 64.70 -81.89
N SER A 585 17.05 63.61 -82.42
CA SER A 585 15.63 63.25 -82.30
C SER A 585 15.48 61.76 -81.98
N GLY A 586 14.57 61.43 -81.07
CA GLY A 586 14.24 60.06 -80.66
C GLY A 586 15.34 59.30 -79.91
N GLY A 587 16.47 59.94 -79.57
CA GLY A 587 17.53 59.34 -78.77
C GLY A 587 17.10 59.12 -77.32
N GLN A 588 17.54 58.02 -76.72
CA GLN A 588 17.26 57.67 -75.32
C GLN A 588 18.52 57.18 -74.60
N ALA A 589 18.69 57.59 -73.35
CA ALA A 589 19.71 57.05 -72.45
C ALA A 589 19.14 56.82 -71.04
N VAL A 590 19.75 55.88 -70.33
CA VAL A 590 19.53 55.65 -68.90
C VAL A 590 20.71 56.25 -68.15
N ILE A 591 20.41 56.98 -67.08
CA ILE A 591 21.35 57.51 -66.12
C ILE A 591 21.23 56.65 -64.87
N ALA A 592 22.27 55.86 -64.55
CA ALA A 592 22.33 55.08 -63.33
C ALA A 592 23.05 55.89 -62.24
N VAL A 593 22.52 55.88 -61.02
CA VAL A 593 23.04 56.63 -59.88
C VAL A 593 23.27 55.69 -58.70
N THR A 594 24.50 55.66 -58.19
CA THR A 594 24.88 55.02 -56.93
C THR A 594 24.99 56.08 -55.84
N ALA A 595 24.35 55.86 -54.70
CA ALA A 595 24.27 56.79 -53.58
C ALA A 595 24.62 56.09 -52.25
N ARG A 596 25.78 56.44 -51.69
CA ARG A 596 26.32 55.82 -50.46
C ARG A 596 26.86 56.88 -49.48
N ASP A 597 26.89 56.53 -48.21
CA ASP A 597 27.53 57.33 -47.15
C ASP A 597 29.07 57.16 -47.14
N SER A 598 29.76 57.87 -46.25
CA SER A 598 31.23 57.83 -46.15
C SER A 598 31.80 56.48 -45.71
N ASN A 599 30.96 55.55 -45.22
CA ASN A 599 31.34 54.19 -44.87
C ASN A 599 30.96 53.17 -45.96
N GLY A 600 30.41 53.63 -47.09
CA GLY A 600 29.99 52.80 -48.21
C GLY A 600 28.60 52.16 -48.06
N TYR A 601 27.86 52.46 -46.98
CA TYR A 601 26.50 51.96 -46.83
C TYR A 601 25.54 52.71 -47.76
N ALA A 602 24.52 52.01 -48.25
CA ALA A 602 23.46 52.59 -49.05
C ALA A 602 22.73 53.72 -48.30
N ILE A 603 22.45 54.82 -48.99
CA ILE A 603 21.54 55.86 -48.49
C ILE A 603 20.12 55.29 -48.38
N VAL A 604 19.36 55.76 -47.38
CA VAL A 604 18.02 55.26 -47.02
C VAL A 604 17.10 55.16 -48.24
N ASP A 605 16.43 54.02 -48.35
CA ASP A 605 15.41 53.78 -49.38
C ASP A 605 14.30 54.84 -49.34
N ASN A 606 13.75 55.15 -50.51
CA ASN A 606 12.76 56.20 -50.75
C ASN A 606 13.29 57.63 -50.62
N THR A 607 14.58 57.84 -50.35
CA THR A 607 15.22 59.16 -50.49
C THR A 607 15.05 59.65 -51.93
N ILE A 608 14.37 60.79 -52.09
CA ILE A 608 14.12 61.39 -53.40
C ILE A 608 15.38 62.14 -53.85
N ILE A 609 15.85 61.84 -55.04
CA ILE A 609 16.95 62.56 -55.72
C ILE A 609 16.39 63.31 -56.93
N GLU A 610 16.99 64.46 -57.25
CA GLU A 610 16.52 65.36 -58.32
C GLU A 610 17.55 65.43 -59.45
N ALA A 611 17.09 65.52 -60.71
CA ALA A 611 17.95 65.72 -61.87
C ALA A 611 17.50 66.89 -62.73
N VAL A 612 18.48 67.67 -63.23
CA VAL A 612 18.28 68.77 -64.18
C VAL A 612 19.24 68.58 -65.34
N THR A 613 18.77 68.74 -66.57
CA THR A 613 19.60 68.62 -67.79
C THR A 613 19.72 69.95 -68.53
N THR A 614 20.88 70.19 -69.14
CA THR A 614 21.10 71.36 -70.03
C THR A 614 20.64 71.13 -71.47
N ARG A 615 20.44 69.86 -71.88
CA ARG A 615 19.91 69.46 -73.20
C ARG A 615 18.98 68.26 -73.08
N GLY A 616 18.08 68.08 -74.05
CA GLY A 616 17.11 66.99 -74.01
C GLY A 616 16.05 67.18 -72.91
N ILE A 617 15.35 66.09 -72.60
CA ILE A 617 14.15 66.03 -71.77
C ILE A 617 14.33 64.90 -70.75
N LEU A 618 14.03 65.18 -69.48
CA LEU A 618 13.89 64.19 -68.42
C LEU A 618 12.38 63.94 -68.20
N PRO A 619 11.80 62.79 -68.62
CA PRO A 619 10.37 62.52 -68.44
C PRO A 619 9.94 62.46 -66.96
N SER A 620 10.88 62.18 -66.06
CA SER A 620 10.79 62.48 -64.63
C SER A 620 12.07 63.17 -64.20
N ASN A 621 11.97 64.29 -63.49
CA ASN A 621 13.08 64.99 -62.87
C ASN A 621 13.38 64.50 -61.44
N THR A 622 12.62 63.52 -60.94
CA THR A 622 12.85 62.89 -59.62
C THR A 622 12.94 61.37 -59.72
N ALA A 623 13.80 60.77 -58.91
CA ALA A 623 13.89 59.33 -58.71
C ALA A 623 13.99 59.00 -57.22
N GLN A 624 13.63 57.79 -56.81
CA GLN A 624 13.81 57.31 -55.44
C GLN A 624 14.96 56.33 -55.36
N ILE A 625 15.79 56.47 -54.33
CA ILE A 625 16.84 55.50 -54.00
C ILE A 625 16.19 54.20 -53.48
N SER A 626 16.72 53.06 -53.93
CA SER A 626 16.42 51.72 -53.44
C SER A 626 17.73 50.92 -53.37
N ASN A 627 18.09 50.41 -52.19
CA ASN A 627 19.38 49.75 -51.90
C ASN A 627 20.62 50.59 -52.28
N GLY A 628 20.51 51.91 -52.26
CA GLY A 628 21.58 52.83 -52.66
C GLY A 628 21.71 53.04 -54.17
N GLU A 629 20.74 52.58 -54.96
CA GLU A 629 20.69 52.78 -56.41
C GLU A 629 19.44 53.54 -56.83
N ALA A 630 19.53 54.33 -57.90
CA ALA A 630 18.42 55.02 -58.54
C ALA A 630 18.71 55.22 -60.04
N SER A 631 17.70 55.56 -60.83
CA SER A 631 17.91 55.88 -62.24
C SER A 631 16.97 56.96 -62.78
N PHE A 632 17.45 57.65 -63.82
CA PHE A 632 16.66 58.59 -64.62
C PHE A 632 16.71 58.18 -66.10
N ASN A 633 15.65 58.47 -66.84
CA ASN A 633 15.65 58.37 -68.29
C ASN A 633 15.88 59.76 -68.89
N LEU A 634 16.80 59.86 -69.85
CA LEU A 634 17.05 61.05 -70.65
C LEU A 634 16.63 60.78 -72.09
N GLN A 635 15.96 61.74 -72.71
CA GLN A 635 15.48 61.64 -74.10
C GLN A 635 15.83 62.90 -74.89
N THR A 636 16.10 62.79 -76.19
CA THR A 636 16.05 63.94 -77.10
C THR A 636 14.64 64.10 -77.67
N SER A 637 14.37 65.23 -78.34
CA SER A 637 13.03 65.56 -78.81
C SER A 637 12.41 64.45 -79.67
N PRO A 638 11.18 63.97 -79.35
CA PRO A 638 10.50 62.98 -80.18
C PRO A 638 10.00 63.57 -81.51
N ASP A 639 9.94 64.90 -81.64
CA ASP A 639 9.59 65.58 -82.88
C ASP A 639 10.84 65.83 -83.73
N SER A 640 10.89 65.22 -84.92
CA SER A 640 11.98 65.41 -85.88
C SER A 640 11.94 66.76 -86.59
N ALA A 641 10.82 67.49 -86.56
CA ALA A 641 10.71 68.87 -87.02
C ALA A 641 11.22 69.89 -85.98
N SER A 642 11.24 69.50 -84.70
CA SER A 642 11.74 70.31 -83.57
C SER A 642 12.78 69.53 -82.75
N PRO A 643 13.93 69.14 -83.35
CA PRO A 643 14.93 68.30 -82.70
C PRO A 643 15.61 69.01 -81.52
N THR A 644 16.23 68.25 -80.62
CA THR A 644 17.13 68.81 -79.60
C THR A 644 18.41 69.34 -80.26
N ASP A 645 18.82 70.56 -79.93
CA ASP A 645 20.04 71.16 -80.47
C ASP A 645 21.28 70.25 -80.26
N PRO A 646 22.07 69.96 -81.31
CA PRO A 646 23.31 69.20 -81.21
C PRO A 646 24.38 69.86 -80.32
N GLY A 647 25.31 69.05 -79.84
CA GLY A 647 26.44 69.45 -79.00
C GLY A 647 26.40 68.87 -77.57
N PRO A 648 27.34 69.29 -76.70
CA PRO A 648 27.51 68.74 -75.37
C PRO A 648 26.36 69.14 -74.44
N GLY A 649 25.85 68.15 -73.72
CA GLY A 649 24.87 68.29 -72.65
C GLY A 649 25.40 67.78 -71.32
N THR A 650 24.78 68.23 -70.24
CA THR A 650 25.15 67.85 -68.86
C THR A 650 23.88 67.61 -68.06
N VAL A 651 23.82 66.50 -67.34
CA VAL A 651 22.82 66.26 -66.30
C VAL A 651 23.46 66.47 -64.94
N THR A 652 22.88 67.35 -64.13
CA THR A 652 23.24 67.53 -62.72
C THR A 652 22.23 66.78 -61.86
N ILE A 653 22.69 65.78 -61.11
CA ILE A 653 21.88 65.05 -60.13
C ILE A 653 22.21 65.59 -58.73
N THR A 654 21.18 65.91 -57.95
CA THR A 654 21.29 66.35 -56.56
C THR A 654 20.76 65.26 -55.64
N ILE A 655 21.64 64.71 -54.80
CA ILE A 655 21.29 63.77 -53.73
C ILE A 655 21.18 64.59 -52.43
N PRO A 656 20.00 64.69 -51.80
CA PRO A 656 19.82 65.54 -50.64
C PRO A 656 20.57 64.96 -49.44
N SER A 657 21.18 65.85 -48.63
CA SER A 657 21.85 65.42 -47.39
C SER A 657 20.87 64.85 -46.36
N GLY A 658 19.60 65.27 -46.44
CA GLY A 658 18.52 64.94 -45.52
C GLY A 658 18.57 65.68 -44.18
N GLY A 659 19.48 66.64 -43.98
CA GLY A 659 19.62 67.35 -42.70
C GLY A 659 20.83 68.28 -42.65
N ALA A 660 21.57 68.27 -41.54
CA ALA A 660 22.78 69.09 -41.38
C ALA A 660 23.94 68.52 -42.22
N GLY A 661 24.09 69.02 -43.45
CA GLY A 661 25.19 68.68 -44.36
C GLY A 661 24.91 69.19 -45.78
N PRO A 662 25.93 69.34 -46.64
CA PRO A 662 25.74 69.71 -48.03
C PRO A 662 25.10 68.56 -48.83
N ASN A 663 24.24 68.89 -49.80
CA ASN A 663 23.77 67.92 -50.79
C ASN A 663 24.94 67.51 -51.69
N VAL A 664 25.01 66.23 -52.06
CA VAL A 664 25.96 65.76 -53.09
C VAL A 664 25.41 66.12 -54.46
N LYS A 665 26.26 66.68 -55.32
CA LYS A 665 25.95 66.96 -56.72
C LYS A 665 26.85 66.13 -57.63
N LEU A 666 26.24 65.32 -58.47
CA LEU A 666 26.90 64.52 -59.49
C LEU A 666 26.65 65.17 -60.86
N TYR A 667 27.65 65.14 -61.73
CA TYR A 667 27.58 65.71 -63.07
C TYR A 667 27.88 64.61 -64.08
N VAL A 668 26.98 64.43 -65.04
CA VAL A 668 27.11 63.44 -66.10
C VAL A 668 27.02 64.13 -67.45
N GLU A 669 28.10 64.08 -68.22
CA GLU A 669 28.16 64.66 -69.56
C GLU A 669 27.65 63.67 -70.61
N PHE A 670 27.12 64.18 -71.71
CA PHE A 670 26.65 63.41 -72.86
C PHE A 670 26.69 64.28 -74.13
N GLU A 671 26.64 63.65 -75.32
CA GLU A 671 26.71 64.36 -76.60
C GLU A 671 25.43 64.16 -77.43
N VAL A 672 24.83 65.26 -77.90
CA VAL A 672 23.74 65.21 -78.89
C VAL A 672 24.33 65.30 -80.30
N LEU A 673 24.25 64.21 -81.06
CA LEU A 673 24.78 64.09 -82.41
C LEU A 673 23.90 64.81 -83.45
N PRO A 674 24.49 65.37 -84.53
CA PRO A 674 23.79 66.15 -85.58
C PRO A 674 22.72 65.43 -86.39
#